data_AF-A0AAN8TKS1-F1
#
_entry.id   AF-A0AAN8TKS1-F1
#
_cell.length_a   1.000
_cell.length_b   1.000
_cell.length_c   1.000
_cell.angle_alpha   90.00
_cell.angle_beta   90.00
_cell.angle_gamma   90.00
#
_symmetry.space_group_name_H-M   'P 1'
#
loop_
_entity.id
_entity.type
_entity.pdbx_description
1 polymer ?
#
loop_
_entity_poly.entity_id
_entity_poly.type
_entity_poly.pdbx_seq_one_letter_code
_entity_poly.pdbx_strand_id
1 'polypeptide(L)'
;MYLSTSPSSSFVRASSSTSAVSRIVFSFSRQIQPARFFATTYRSIRCSVPRWSNYGVNQRFPISLKAQIRTASPVVERNVATMALEHPFKGIFTSLPKAGGGEFGKFYSLPALNDPRIDKLPFSIRILLESAIRNCDNFHVTKDDVEKILDWENTAPKQVEIPFKPARVLLQDFTGVPSVVDLASMRDAMKELGSDPDKINPLVPVDLVIDHSVQVDVARSENALQANMDIEFKRNKERFAFLRWGSTAFHNMLVVPPGSSIVHQVNLEYLGRVVFNSDGVLYPDSLVGTDSHTTMIDGLGVAGWGVGGIEAEATMLGQSMSMVLPGVVGFRMNGKLHDGVTATDLVLTVTQMLRKHSVVGKFVEFYGPGLASLSLADRATIANMSPEYGATMGFFPVDHMTLQYLRLTERSEETLTMIEEYLRANKMFVDYNEPQEERVYSSYLELELSDVEPCVSGPKRPNDRVPLKDMKADWHACLDNKQGFKGFAVPKEEKGKVAKFTFHGLPAELKHGSVVIAAITSCTNTSNPNVMLGAGLVAKKACELGLEVKPWIKTSLAPGSGAVTKYLHKSGLEKYLNQQGFNLVGYGCTTCIGNSGDLDESVASTITDNDIVAAAVLSGNRNFEGRVHPLTRANYLASPPLVVAYALAGTVDIDFEKEPVGIGKDGRSVYLKDIWPSNKEIAEVVQSSVLPEMFKSTYEAITQGNPFWNQLSVPSSSIYAWDPNSTYIHQPPYFKGMSMDPPGPHGVKDAFCLLNFGDSITTDHISPAGSIHKDSPAAKYLMEHGVQRRDFNSYGS
;
A
#
# COMPACT_ATOMS: atom_id res chain seq x y z
N MET A 1 13.75 50.85 38.37
CA MET A 1 15.10 51.44 38.45
C MET A 1 15.64 51.58 37.04
N TYR A 2 16.19 52.76 36.71
CA TYR A 2 17.17 53.10 35.65
C TYR A 2 17.29 52.18 34.41
N LEU A 3 16.81 52.60 33.23
CA LEU A 3 17.54 53.33 32.14
C LEU A 3 18.49 52.40 31.34
N SER A 4 18.61 52.42 30.01
CA SER A 4 17.94 53.12 28.88
C SER A 4 18.24 52.33 27.56
N THR A 5 17.98 52.73 26.30
CA THR A 5 17.60 54.01 25.65
C THR A 5 16.87 53.77 24.30
N SER A 6 16.37 54.83 23.67
CA SER A 6 16.17 55.01 22.22
C SER A 6 16.50 56.48 21.89
N PRO A 7 16.64 56.93 20.63
CA PRO A 7 15.47 57.47 19.88
C PRO A 7 15.53 57.28 18.34
N SER A 8 14.42 57.14 17.61
CA SER A 8 13.61 58.18 16.90
C SER A 8 14.36 58.93 15.77
N SER A 9 13.75 59.34 14.64
CA SER A 9 12.52 60.15 14.49
C SER A 9 11.79 59.98 13.12
N SER A 10 10.74 60.78 12.89
CA SER A 10 9.66 60.59 11.89
C SER A 10 9.29 61.88 11.10
N PHE A 11 8.11 61.92 10.44
CA PHE A 11 7.42 63.04 9.70
C PHE A 11 7.80 63.28 8.21
N VAL A 12 6.92 63.73 7.27
CA VAL A 12 5.43 63.68 7.10
C VAL A 12 5.02 63.98 5.62
N ARG A 13 3.76 63.68 5.25
CA ARG A 13 2.99 63.96 3.99
C ARG A 13 3.40 65.13 3.06
N ALA A 14 3.15 64.98 1.74
CA ALA A 14 2.18 65.80 0.96
C ALA A 14 1.91 65.33 -0.51
N SER A 15 0.65 65.51 -0.95
CA SER A 15 0.03 65.77 -2.29
C SER A 15 0.91 66.08 -3.54
N SER A 16 0.48 65.99 -4.82
CA SER A 16 -0.76 65.54 -5.56
C SER A 16 -0.57 65.76 -7.09
N SER A 17 -1.62 65.56 -7.92
CA SER A 17 -1.76 65.89 -9.38
C SER A 17 -1.01 64.95 -10.35
N THR A 18 -1.58 64.21 -11.31
CA THR A 18 -2.66 64.34 -12.33
C THR A 18 -2.18 64.75 -13.73
N SER A 19 -2.17 63.78 -14.65
CA SER A 19 -2.56 63.83 -16.08
C SER A 19 -1.92 62.61 -16.77
N ALA A 20 -2.43 61.95 -17.80
CA ALA A 20 -3.72 61.81 -18.48
C ALA A 20 -3.36 61.38 -19.92
N VAL A 21 -3.87 60.22 -20.36
CA VAL A 21 -4.32 59.96 -21.75
C VAL A 21 -3.24 60.16 -22.87
N SER A 22 -2.89 59.12 -23.63
CA SER A 22 -3.63 58.79 -24.86
C SER A 22 -3.37 57.37 -25.39
N ARG A 23 -4.38 56.82 -26.07
CA ARG A 23 -4.36 55.54 -26.83
C ARG A 23 -3.70 55.70 -28.21
N ILE A 24 -3.46 54.55 -28.84
CA ILE A 24 -3.44 54.18 -30.29
C ILE A 24 -2.20 53.31 -30.55
N VAL A 25 -2.23 51.98 -30.69
CA VAL A 25 -3.05 50.99 -31.46
C VAL A 25 -2.49 50.71 -32.88
N PHE A 26 -2.37 49.40 -33.21
CA PHE A 26 -1.90 48.76 -34.47
C PHE A 26 -0.38 48.84 -34.80
N SER A 27 0.23 47.93 -35.58
CA SER A 27 0.03 46.47 -35.81
C SER A 27 1.13 45.93 -36.76
N PHE A 28 1.19 44.60 -36.93
CA PHE A 28 1.79 43.85 -38.04
C PHE A 28 3.33 43.86 -38.26
N SER A 29 3.95 42.81 -37.70
CA SER A 29 4.47 41.61 -38.41
C SER A 29 5.62 41.68 -39.46
N ARG A 30 6.30 40.51 -39.53
CA ARG A 30 7.26 39.99 -40.53
C ARG A 30 8.73 40.46 -40.48
N GLN A 31 9.54 39.55 -39.93
CA GLN A 31 10.74 38.95 -40.53
C GLN A 31 11.55 39.77 -41.56
N ILE A 32 12.86 39.93 -41.30
CA ILE A 32 13.97 39.54 -42.18
C ILE A 32 15.30 39.61 -41.38
N GLN A 33 16.20 38.64 -41.61
CA GLN A 33 17.59 38.55 -41.12
C GLN A 33 18.58 38.91 -42.26
N PRO A 34 19.92 38.93 -42.10
CA PRO A 34 20.76 39.22 -40.92
C PRO A 34 22.02 40.10 -41.25
N ALA A 35 22.61 40.79 -40.27
CA ALA A 35 24.04 41.20 -40.21
C ALA A 35 24.32 41.99 -38.91
N ARG A 36 25.53 42.14 -38.34
CA ARG A 36 26.75 41.34 -38.12
C ARG A 36 27.66 42.28 -37.28
N PHE A 37 28.31 41.79 -36.21
CA PHE A 37 29.23 42.52 -35.29
C PHE A 37 28.60 43.60 -34.37
N PHE A 38 29.08 43.87 -33.14
CA PHE A 38 30.38 43.64 -32.47
C PHE A 38 30.22 43.25 -30.96
N ALA A 39 31.25 42.60 -30.38
CA ALA A 39 31.80 42.70 -28.99
C ALA A 39 30.86 42.81 -27.74
N THR A 40 31.12 42.31 -26.52
CA THR A 40 32.19 41.53 -25.82
C THR A 40 31.63 41.21 -24.40
N THR A 41 32.09 40.29 -23.54
CA THR A 41 33.23 39.34 -23.49
C THR A 41 32.86 38.21 -22.50
N TYR A 42 33.57 37.07 -22.54
CA TYR A 42 33.71 36.14 -21.41
C TYR A 42 35.21 35.93 -21.12
N ARG A 43 35.59 35.69 -19.85
CA ARG A 43 36.99 35.44 -19.47
C ARG A 43 37.39 33.97 -19.70
N SER A 44 38.49 33.81 -20.42
CA SER A 44 39.28 32.60 -20.64
C SER A 44 40.16 32.19 -19.46
N ILE A 45 40.71 30.95 -19.49
CA ILE A 45 42.15 30.54 -19.51
C ILE A 45 42.29 29.12 -18.88
N ARG A 46 43.11 28.14 -19.31
CA ARG A 46 43.92 27.82 -20.54
C ARG A 46 44.28 26.32 -20.50
N CYS A 47 44.59 25.72 -21.64
CA CYS A 47 45.51 24.57 -21.74
C CYS A 47 46.91 25.04 -22.19
N SER A 48 47.94 24.19 -22.02
CA SER A 48 49.26 24.36 -22.66
C SER A 48 49.93 23.00 -22.93
N VAL A 49 50.55 22.87 -24.11
CA VAL A 49 51.29 21.71 -24.61
C VAL A 49 52.60 22.21 -25.25
N PRO A 50 53.73 21.48 -25.17
CA PRO A 50 54.88 21.65 -26.05
C PRO A 50 55.11 20.44 -26.99
N ARG A 51 56.03 20.58 -27.96
CA ARG A 51 56.10 19.85 -29.26
C ARG A 51 57.57 19.56 -29.65
N TRP A 52 57.80 18.75 -30.71
CA TRP A 52 59.07 18.41 -31.43
C TRP A 52 59.76 17.10 -30.97
N SER A 53 60.46 16.28 -31.78
CA SER A 53 60.71 16.21 -33.26
C SER A 53 61.24 14.82 -33.72
N ASN A 54 61.39 14.60 -35.04
CA ASN A 54 61.68 13.32 -35.75
C ASN A 54 63.05 12.64 -35.53
N TYR A 55 63.12 11.30 -35.61
CA TYR A 55 63.83 10.48 -36.66
C TYR A 55 64.02 9.00 -36.25
N GLY A 56 64.00 8.05 -37.21
CA GLY A 56 64.55 6.69 -37.02
C GLY A 56 63.66 5.52 -37.48
N VAL A 57 64.11 4.77 -38.51
CA VAL A 57 63.44 3.57 -39.05
C VAL A 57 64.20 2.32 -38.64
N ASN A 58 63.54 1.31 -38.04
CA ASN A 58 63.76 -0.09 -38.45
C ASN A 58 62.72 -1.12 -37.97
N GLN A 59 62.60 -2.16 -38.79
CA GLN A 59 61.64 -3.26 -38.74
C GLN A 59 61.76 -4.21 -37.52
N ARG A 60 60.64 -4.63 -36.92
CA ARG A 60 60.05 -6.00 -37.00
C ARG A 60 59.01 -6.26 -35.88
N PHE A 61 57.91 -6.91 -36.28
CA PHE A 61 56.88 -7.56 -35.45
C PHE A 61 57.48 -8.67 -34.54
N PRO A 62 56.85 -9.09 -33.41
CA PRO A 62 55.46 -9.60 -33.44
C PRO A 62 54.55 -9.53 -32.18
N ILE A 63 53.29 -9.93 -32.42
CA ILE A 63 52.23 -10.38 -31.48
C ILE A 63 51.58 -9.31 -30.58
N SER A 64 50.33 -8.97 -30.89
CA SER A 64 49.41 -8.32 -29.95
C SER A 64 48.66 -9.35 -29.09
N LEU A 65 48.45 -9.04 -27.81
CA LEU A 65 47.56 -9.81 -26.95
C LEU A 65 46.10 -9.64 -27.42
N LYS A 66 45.48 -10.70 -27.94
CA LYS A 66 44.02 -10.74 -28.17
C LYS A 66 43.33 -11.08 -26.86
N ALA A 67 42.33 -10.29 -26.47
CA ALA A 67 41.38 -10.68 -25.43
C ALA A 67 40.64 -11.96 -25.88
N GLN A 68 40.71 -13.02 -25.06
CA GLN A 68 40.00 -14.27 -25.33
C GLN A 68 38.52 -14.12 -24.95
N ILE A 69 37.68 -13.85 -25.94
CA ILE A 69 36.25 -14.17 -25.84
C ILE A 69 36.14 -15.69 -25.91
N ARG A 70 35.93 -16.35 -24.78
CA ARG A 70 35.62 -17.79 -24.74
C ARG A 70 34.16 -18.01 -25.13
N THR A 71 33.92 -18.22 -26.41
CA THR A 71 32.72 -18.93 -26.87
C THR A 71 32.87 -20.41 -26.48
N ALA A 72 32.27 -20.81 -25.36
CA ALA A 72 32.13 -22.20 -24.97
C ALA A 72 30.67 -22.60 -25.13
N SER A 73 30.35 -23.29 -26.23
CA SER A 73 29.09 -24.01 -26.36
C SER A 73 29.20 -25.34 -25.61
N PRO A 74 28.23 -25.69 -24.74
CA PRO A 74 28.00 -27.05 -24.33
C PRO A 74 26.76 -27.59 -25.06
N VAL A 75 26.97 -28.22 -26.22
CA VAL A 75 26.05 -29.31 -26.61
C VAL A 75 26.49 -30.52 -25.79
N VAL A 76 25.96 -30.62 -24.58
CA VAL A 76 26.08 -31.81 -23.73
C VAL A 76 24.72 -32.49 -23.75
N GLU A 77 24.71 -33.77 -24.10
CA GLU A 77 23.49 -34.56 -24.21
C GLU A 77 22.72 -34.56 -22.88
N ARG A 78 21.42 -34.26 -22.93
CA ARG A 78 20.52 -34.32 -21.77
C ARG A 78 20.34 -35.76 -21.32
N ASN A 79 21.23 -36.23 -20.43
CA ASN A 79 21.08 -37.46 -19.65
C ASN A 79 21.77 -37.31 -18.28
N VAL A 80 21.42 -36.26 -17.54
CA VAL A 80 21.68 -36.23 -16.09
C VAL A 80 20.52 -36.95 -15.41
N ALA A 81 20.68 -38.24 -15.16
CA ALA A 81 19.84 -38.94 -14.21
C ALA A 81 19.98 -38.25 -12.85
N THR A 82 18.87 -37.82 -12.26
CA THR A 82 18.82 -37.17 -10.95
C THR A 82 19.17 -38.16 -9.84
N MET A 83 20.47 -38.38 -9.63
CA MET A 83 20.95 -38.72 -8.29
C MET A 83 20.61 -37.53 -7.41
N ALA A 84 19.67 -37.71 -6.46
CA ALA A 84 19.35 -36.69 -5.48
C ALA A 84 20.62 -36.39 -4.68
N LEU A 85 21.24 -35.23 -4.95
CA LEU A 85 22.35 -34.73 -4.16
C LEU A 85 21.86 -34.52 -2.74
N GLU A 86 22.58 -35.08 -1.78
CA GLU A 86 22.18 -35.02 -0.39
C GLU A 86 22.16 -33.57 0.10
N HIS A 87 21.10 -33.16 0.81
CA HIS A 87 20.86 -31.75 1.13
C HIS A 87 22.06 -31.13 1.89
N PRO A 88 22.66 -30.05 1.37
CA PRO A 88 23.82 -29.36 1.95
C PRO A 88 23.82 -29.15 3.46
N PHE A 89 22.65 -28.86 4.03
CA PHE A 89 22.48 -28.47 5.43
C PHE A 89 21.75 -29.54 6.26
N LYS A 90 21.71 -30.79 5.80
CA LYS A 90 21.13 -31.93 6.54
C LYS A 90 21.65 -32.06 7.98
N GLY A 91 22.88 -31.61 8.27
CA GLY A 91 23.53 -31.73 9.57
C GLY A 91 22.97 -30.79 10.65
N ILE A 92 22.21 -29.76 10.26
CA ILE A 92 21.53 -28.83 11.17
C ILE A 92 20.00 -29.03 11.17
N PHE A 93 19.49 -30.06 10.48
CA PHE A 93 18.07 -30.40 10.46
C PHE A 93 17.72 -31.25 11.68
N THR A 94 16.99 -30.66 12.64
CA THR A 94 16.76 -31.22 13.98
C THR A 94 15.29 -31.13 14.38
N SER A 95 14.87 -31.97 15.33
CA SER A 95 13.52 -31.93 15.92
C SER A 95 13.35 -30.78 16.91
N LEU A 96 12.16 -30.17 16.92
CA LEU A 96 11.69 -29.25 17.97
C LEU A 96 10.87 -30.04 19.01
N PRO A 97 11.39 -30.28 20.22
CA PRO A 97 10.70 -31.07 21.23
C PRO A 97 9.45 -30.36 21.76
N LYS A 98 8.43 -31.14 22.13
CA LYS A 98 7.20 -30.62 22.76
C LYS A 98 7.23 -30.85 24.27
N ALA A 99 6.87 -29.83 25.05
CA ALA A 99 6.69 -29.96 26.50
C ALA A 99 5.62 -31.02 26.81
N GLY A 100 5.95 -32.01 27.65
CA GLY A 100 5.11 -33.17 27.95
C GLY A 100 5.35 -34.40 27.05
N GLY A 101 6.22 -34.30 26.04
CA GLY A 101 6.64 -35.41 25.19
C GLY A 101 6.18 -35.30 23.74
N GLY A 102 6.95 -35.91 22.83
CA GLY A 102 6.79 -35.78 21.38
C GLY A 102 7.60 -34.60 20.80
N GLU A 103 7.37 -34.33 19.52
CA GLU A 103 7.95 -33.20 18.78
C GLU A 103 6.84 -32.42 18.06
N PHE A 104 7.02 -31.11 17.89
CA PHE A 104 6.13 -30.30 17.04
C PHE A 104 6.39 -30.51 15.54
N GLY A 105 7.64 -30.83 15.20
CA GLY A 105 8.15 -30.98 13.84
C GLY A 105 9.67 -30.84 13.83
N LYS A 106 10.26 -30.77 12.64
CA LYS A 106 11.70 -30.61 12.40
C LYS A 106 12.01 -29.31 11.69
N PHE A 107 13.18 -28.75 11.94
CA PHE A 107 13.60 -27.47 11.37
C PHE A 107 15.10 -27.43 11.12
N TYR A 108 15.51 -26.51 10.25
CA TYR A 108 16.91 -26.14 10.10
C TYR A 108 17.26 -25.15 11.21
N SER A 109 18.11 -25.57 12.15
CA SER A 109 18.54 -24.74 13.28
C SER A 109 19.65 -23.79 12.84
N LEU A 110 19.37 -22.49 12.79
CA LEU A 110 20.37 -21.47 12.47
C LEU A 110 21.54 -21.48 13.47
N PRO A 111 21.32 -21.54 14.81
CA PRO A 111 22.42 -21.61 15.76
C PRO A 111 23.34 -22.83 15.57
N ALA A 112 22.83 -23.95 15.04
CA ALA A 112 23.63 -25.14 14.79
C ALA A 112 24.64 -25.00 13.62
N LEU A 113 24.60 -23.90 12.85
CA LEU A 113 25.69 -23.51 11.96
C LEU A 113 26.98 -23.14 12.71
N ASN A 114 26.88 -22.77 14.00
CA ASN A 114 27.99 -22.31 14.84
C ASN A 114 28.75 -21.08 14.27
N ASP A 115 28.05 -20.21 13.54
CA ASP A 115 28.61 -18.98 12.97
C ASP A 115 28.18 -17.74 13.77
N PRO A 116 29.11 -16.94 14.33
CA PRO A 116 28.79 -15.77 15.15
C PRO A 116 28.19 -14.59 14.38
N ARG A 117 28.15 -14.62 13.04
CA ARG A 117 27.49 -13.58 12.23
C ARG A 117 25.98 -13.56 12.44
N ILE A 118 25.38 -14.73 12.67
CA ILE A 118 23.92 -14.93 12.83
C ILE A 118 23.35 -14.02 13.92
N ASP A 119 24.07 -13.89 15.03
CA ASP A 119 23.63 -13.14 16.22
C ASP A 119 23.50 -11.63 15.95
N LYS A 120 24.27 -11.11 14.98
CA LYS A 120 24.23 -9.70 14.56
C LYS A 120 23.22 -9.40 13.46
N LEU A 121 22.75 -10.41 12.71
CA LEU A 121 21.85 -10.21 11.58
C LEU A 121 20.52 -9.59 12.04
N PRO A 122 19.97 -8.61 11.29
CA PRO A 122 18.56 -8.23 11.40
C PRO A 122 17.63 -9.44 11.29
N PHE A 123 16.52 -9.45 12.02
CA PHE A 123 15.56 -10.56 11.99
C PHE A 123 15.02 -10.82 10.58
N SER A 124 14.74 -9.74 9.85
CA SER A 124 14.36 -9.76 8.43
C SER A 124 15.35 -10.54 7.55
N ILE A 125 16.66 -10.46 7.82
CA ILE A 125 17.69 -11.20 7.07
C ILE A 125 17.79 -12.65 7.55
N ARG A 126 17.51 -12.96 8.83
CA ARG A 126 17.44 -14.34 9.34
C ARG A 126 16.34 -15.15 8.64
N ILE A 127 15.24 -14.52 8.24
CA ILE A 127 14.16 -15.17 7.45
C ILE A 127 14.64 -15.50 6.03
N LEU A 128 15.36 -14.60 5.36
CA LEU A 128 15.97 -14.88 4.05
C LEU A 128 17.00 -16.02 4.14
N LEU A 129 17.80 -16.03 5.21
CA LEU A 129 18.80 -17.07 5.48
C LEU A 129 18.15 -18.45 5.68
N GLU A 130 17.07 -18.53 6.46
CA GLU A 130 16.30 -19.77 6.65
C GLU A 130 15.74 -20.29 5.32
N SER A 131 15.11 -19.41 4.53
CA SER A 131 14.54 -19.81 3.23
C SER A 131 15.62 -20.35 2.30
N ALA A 132 16.78 -19.69 2.21
CA ALA A 132 17.89 -20.16 1.39
C ALA A 132 18.48 -21.50 1.89
N ILE A 133 18.64 -21.69 3.20
CA ILE A 133 19.13 -22.95 3.79
C ILE A 133 18.17 -24.09 3.48
N ARG A 134 16.87 -23.93 3.79
CA ARG A 134 15.85 -24.97 3.62
C ARG A 134 15.68 -25.38 2.16
N ASN A 135 15.81 -24.44 1.23
CA ASN A 135 15.62 -24.67 -0.21
C ASN A 135 16.92 -24.96 -0.98
N CYS A 136 18.06 -25.15 -0.32
CA CYS A 136 19.36 -25.35 -0.98
C CYS A 136 19.44 -26.67 -1.77
N ASP A 137 19.22 -26.59 -3.09
CA ASP A 137 19.26 -27.71 -4.04
C ASP A 137 20.58 -27.78 -4.84
N ASN A 138 21.45 -26.77 -4.70
CA ASN A 138 22.63 -26.51 -5.54
C ASN A 138 22.30 -26.28 -7.04
N PHE A 139 21.07 -25.84 -7.34
CA PHE A 139 20.65 -25.49 -8.69
C PHE A 139 19.94 -24.13 -8.74
N HIS A 140 18.77 -23.98 -8.12
CA HIS A 140 18.10 -22.68 -7.94
C HIS A 140 18.66 -21.92 -6.72
N VAL A 141 19.06 -22.65 -5.68
CA VAL A 141 19.63 -22.09 -4.45
C VAL A 141 20.90 -22.85 -4.11
N THR A 142 22.02 -22.14 -4.08
CA THR A 142 23.34 -22.73 -3.87
C THR A 142 23.88 -22.45 -2.46
N LYS A 143 24.93 -23.19 -2.07
CA LYS A 143 25.69 -22.90 -0.83
C LYS A 143 26.30 -21.49 -0.85
N ASP A 144 26.68 -20.99 -2.02
CA ASP A 144 27.22 -19.64 -2.20
C ASP A 144 26.17 -18.56 -1.91
N ASP A 145 24.90 -18.83 -2.20
CA ASP A 145 23.80 -17.92 -1.88
C ASP A 145 23.50 -17.86 -0.37
N VAL A 146 23.59 -19.00 0.33
CA VAL A 146 23.50 -19.03 1.79
C VAL A 146 24.66 -18.25 2.42
N GLU A 147 25.88 -18.39 1.93
CA GLU A 147 27.03 -17.62 2.41
C GLU A 147 26.89 -16.12 2.12
N LYS A 148 26.36 -15.72 0.94
CA LYS A 148 26.06 -14.30 0.64
C LYS A 148 25.12 -13.68 1.67
N ILE A 149 24.08 -14.40 2.08
CA ILE A 149 23.09 -13.92 3.06
C ILE A 149 23.69 -13.94 4.47
N LEU A 150 24.50 -14.93 4.81
CA LEU A 150 25.18 -15.01 6.11
C LEU A 150 26.25 -13.90 6.29
N ASP A 151 26.91 -13.50 5.20
CA ASP A 151 27.87 -12.38 5.15
C ASP A 151 27.21 -11.01 4.85
N TRP A 152 25.92 -10.85 5.15
CA TRP A 152 25.07 -9.71 4.77
C TRP A 152 25.72 -8.32 4.94
N GLU A 153 26.42 -8.08 6.06
CA GLU A 153 27.07 -6.80 6.37
C GLU A 153 28.09 -6.39 5.28
N ASN A 154 28.76 -7.38 4.67
CA ASN A 154 29.76 -7.18 3.62
C ASN A 154 29.20 -7.34 2.19
N THR A 155 28.05 -8.00 2.01
CA THR A 155 27.51 -8.37 0.70
C THR A 155 26.34 -7.49 0.25
N ALA A 156 25.45 -7.06 1.15
CA ALA A 156 24.35 -6.16 0.82
C ALA A 156 24.85 -4.80 0.26
N PRO A 157 25.93 -4.16 0.77
CA PRO A 157 26.48 -2.95 0.17
C PRO A 157 27.04 -3.13 -1.25
N LYS A 158 27.31 -4.38 -1.66
CA LYS A 158 27.78 -4.72 -3.02
C LYS A 158 26.62 -5.00 -3.99
N GLN A 159 25.37 -4.91 -3.51
CA GLN A 159 24.15 -5.17 -4.28
C GLN A 159 24.15 -6.55 -4.95
N VAL A 160 24.61 -7.60 -4.24
CA VAL A 160 24.58 -8.97 -4.75
C VAL A 160 23.13 -9.46 -4.93
N GLU A 161 22.87 -10.21 -5.99
CA GLU A 161 21.61 -10.93 -6.14
C GLU A 161 21.60 -12.20 -5.28
N ILE A 162 20.43 -12.51 -4.74
CA ILE A 162 20.12 -13.73 -3.99
C ILE A 162 18.78 -14.33 -4.49
N PRO A 163 18.63 -15.67 -4.46
CA PRO A 163 17.36 -16.31 -4.64
C PRO A 163 16.53 -16.22 -3.34
N PHE A 164 15.24 -15.95 -3.46
CA PHE A 164 14.28 -16.06 -2.35
C PHE A 164 13.07 -16.92 -2.76
N LYS A 165 12.65 -17.82 -1.86
CA LYS A 165 11.45 -18.65 -2.03
C LYS A 165 10.47 -18.34 -0.88
N PRO A 166 9.45 -17.51 -1.11
CA PRO A 166 8.37 -17.27 -0.16
C PRO A 166 7.64 -18.56 0.21
N ALA A 167 7.01 -18.60 1.39
CA ALA A 167 6.22 -19.75 1.85
C ALA A 167 4.84 -19.86 1.17
N ARG A 168 4.28 -18.73 0.70
CA ARG A 168 2.95 -18.65 0.05
C ARG A 168 2.82 -17.39 -0.82
N VAL A 169 1.70 -17.28 -1.54
CA VAL A 169 1.32 -16.10 -2.35
C VAL A 169 -0.06 -15.58 -1.92
N LEU A 170 -0.25 -14.25 -1.95
CA LEU A 170 -1.50 -13.57 -1.65
C LEU A 170 -1.99 -12.75 -2.85
N LEU A 171 -3.24 -12.94 -3.27
CA LEU A 171 -3.84 -12.24 -4.41
C LEU A 171 -5.07 -11.43 -3.98
N GLN A 172 -5.41 -10.40 -4.77
CA GLN A 172 -6.69 -9.68 -4.71
C GLN A 172 -7.32 -9.60 -6.10
N ASP A 173 -8.64 -9.46 -6.23
CA ASP A 173 -9.33 -9.76 -7.50
C ASP A 173 -8.92 -8.93 -8.74
N PHE A 174 -8.52 -7.66 -8.61
CA PHE A 174 -8.03 -6.86 -9.76
C PHE A 174 -6.73 -7.43 -10.37
N THR A 175 -5.90 -8.10 -9.57
CA THR A 175 -4.65 -8.73 -10.03
C THR A 175 -4.72 -10.25 -10.09
N GLY A 176 -5.66 -10.85 -9.36
CA GLY A 176 -5.95 -12.27 -9.38
C GLY A 176 -6.66 -12.70 -10.66
N VAL A 177 -7.53 -11.85 -11.24
CA VAL A 177 -8.11 -12.11 -12.58
C VAL A 177 -7.02 -12.26 -13.64
N PRO A 178 -6.13 -11.28 -13.90
CA PRO A 178 -5.07 -11.45 -14.88
C PRO A 178 -4.11 -12.59 -14.53
N SER A 179 -3.78 -12.82 -13.25
CA SER A 179 -2.90 -13.92 -12.86
C SER A 179 -3.49 -15.32 -13.14
N VAL A 180 -4.80 -15.50 -12.91
CA VAL A 180 -5.50 -16.74 -13.27
C VAL A 180 -5.70 -16.85 -14.79
N VAL A 181 -5.83 -15.73 -15.53
CA VAL A 181 -5.78 -15.70 -17.01
C VAL A 181 -4.43 -16.16 -17.52
N ASP A 182 -3.32 -15.74 -16.91
CA ASP A 182 -1.98 -16.10 -17.34
C ASP A 182 -1.69 -17.58 -17.07
N LEU A 183 -2.07 -18.11 -15.89
CA LEU A 183 -2.02 -19.56 -15.62
C LEU A 183 -2.91 -20.38 -16.59
N ALA A 184 -4.11 -19.91 -16.92
CA ALA A 184 -4.98 -20.56 -17.91
C ALA A 184 -4.34 -20.57 -19.31
N SER A 185 -3.70 -19.47 -19.70
CA SER A 185 -3.02 -19.32 -20.99
C SER A 185 -1.74 -20.15 -21.08
N MET A 186 -1.03 -20.32 -19.97
CA MET A 186 0.11 -21.25 -19.87
C MET A 186 -0.35 -22.70 -20.02
N ARG A 187 -1.53 -23.08 -19.51
CA ARG A 187 -2.13 -24.41 -19.75
C ARG A 187 -2.43 -24.65 -21.23
N ASP A 188 -3.00 -23.66 -21.92
CA ASP A 188 -3.20 -23.73 -23.37
C ASP A 188 -1.87 -23.86 -24.13
N ALA A 189 -0.88 -23.03 -23.82
CA ALA A 189 0.44 -23.10 -24.44
C ALA A 189 1.11 -24.47 -24.23
N MET A 190 1.04 -25.04 -23.02
CA MET A 190 1.54 -26.38 -22.73
C MET A 190 0.84 -27.46 -23.56
N LYS A 191 -0.48 -27.34 -23.73
CA LYS A 191 -1.28 -28.24 -24.57
C LYS A 191 -0.93 -28.12 -26.06
N GLU A 192 -0.77 -26.91 -26.58
CA GLU A 192 -0.36 -26.64 -27.97
C GLU A 192 1.05 -27.18 -28.28
N LEU A 193 1.96 -27.10 -27.30
CA LEU A 193 3.30 -27.69 -27.36
C LEU A 193 3.32 -29.22 -27.16
N GLY A 194 2.16 -29.86 -26.97
CA GLY A 194 2.05 -31.32 -26.79
C GLY A 194 2.51 -31.83 -25.43
N SER A 195 2.57 -30.95 -24.43
CA SER A 195 2.90 -31.27 -23.03
C SER A 195 1.64 -31.35 -22.16
N ASP A 196 1.82 -31.87 -20.95
CA ASP A 196 0.81 -31.97 -19.90
C ASP A 196 0.47 -30.60 -19.30
N PRO A 197 -0.77 -30.08 -19.44
CA PRO A 197 -1.17 -28.78 -18.90
C PRO A 197 -1.25 -28.74 -17.37
N ASP A 198 -1.53 -29.88 -16.71
CA ASP A 198 -1.76 -29.88 -15.25
C ASP A 198 -0.47 -29.64 -14.45
N LYS A 199 0.69 -29.65 -15.12
CA LYS A 199 1.97 -29.14 -14.59
C LYS A 199 1.97 -27.63 -14.30
N ILE A 200 1.07 -26.87 -14.94
CA ILE A 200 0.80 -25.48 -14.58
C ILE A 200 -0.18 -25.51 -13.41
N ASN A 201 0.37 -25.50 -12.20
CA ASN A 201 -0.37 -25.47 -10.95
C ASN A 201 0.49 -24.81 -9.84
N PRO A 202 -0.10 -24.01 -8.93
CA PRO A 202 0.61 -23.55 -7.75
C PRO A 202 1.19 -24.68 -6.87
N LEU A 203 2.48 -24.57 -6.56
CA LEU A 203 3.27 -25.47 -5.71
C LEU A 203 3.38 -24.96 -4.26
N VAL A 204 3.02 -23.70 -4.02
CA VAL A 204 2.84 -23.10 -2.69
C VAL A 204 1.37 -22.71 -2.49
N PRO A 205 0.89 -22.52 -1.25
CA PRO A 205 -0.45 -22.00 -0.99
C PRO A 205 -0.65 -20.63 -1.66
N VAL A 206 -1.81 -20.45 -2.30
CA VAL A 206 -2.26 -19.20 -2.90
C VAL A 206 -3.60 -18.83 -2.29
N ASP A 207 -3.63 -17.73 -1.55
CA ASP A 207 -4.86 -17.19 -0.97
C ASP A 207 -5.29 -15.96 -1.79
N LEU A 208 -6.43 -16.02 -2.49
CA LEU A 208 -7.00 -14.89 -3.24
C LEU A 208 -8.21 -14.32 -2.50
N VAL A 209 -8.30 -13.00 -2.37
CA VAL A 209 -9.45 -12.32 -1.74
C VAL A 209 -10.15 -11.40 -2.73
N ILE A 210 -11.48 -11.45 -2.77
CA ILE A 210 -12.29 -10.58 -3.64
C ILE A 210 -12.79 -9.38 -2.82
N ASP A 211 -12.18 -8.22 -3.03
CA ASP A 211 -12.35 -7.02 -2.21
C ASP A 211 -12.17 -5.68 -2.97
N HIS A 212 -11.71 -5.71 -4.22
CA HIS A 212 -11.52 -4.53 -5.08
C HIS A 212 -12.72 -4.26 -6.00
N SER A 213 -13.70 -5.15 -6.07
CA SER A 213 -14.88 -5.04 -6.94
C SER A 213 -16.04 -4.20 -6.41
N VAL A 214 -16.22 -4.11 -5.08
CA VAL A 214 -17.29 -3.32 -4.46
C VAL A 214 -17.03 -1.82 -4.59
N GLN A 215 -18.08 -1.06 -4.89
CA GLN A 215 -18.06 0.40 -4.99
C GLN A 215 -19.10 1.01 -4.06
N VAL A 216 -18.87 2.26 -3.63
CA VAL A 216 -19.82 3.01 -2.79
C VAL A 216 -20.88 3.69 -3.67
N ASP A 217 -21.65 2.91 -4.42
CA ASP A 217 -22.76 3.43 -5.24
C ASP A 217 -23.84 4.08 -4.35
N VAL A 218 -24.19 3.41 -3.25
CA VAL A 218 -25.10 3.87 -2.20
C VAL A 218 -24.32 4.16 -0.92
N ALA A 219 -24.61 5.29 -0.30
CA ALA A 219 -24.03 5.76 0.96
C ALA A 219 -25.15 6.32 1.87
N ARG A 220 -24.85 6.56 3.16
CA ARG A 220 -25.77 7.18 4.14
C ARG A 220 -27.16 6.53 4.22
N SER A 221 -27.23 5.21 4.07
CA SER A 221 -28.46 4.43 4.09
C SER A 221 -28.27 3.13 4.85
N GLU A 222 -29.28 2.69 5.61
CA GLU A 222 -29.30 1.38 6.26
C GLU A 222 -29.22 0.22 5.26
N ASN A 223 -29.68 0.43 4.02
CA ASN A 223 -29.64 -0.57 2.94
C ASN A 223 -28.37 -0.47 2.06
N ALA A 224 -27.40 0.39 2.40
CA ALA A 224 -26.24 0.66 1.55
C ALA A 224 -25.41 -0.60 1.26
N LEU A 225 -25.11 -1.41 2.29
CA LEU A 225 -24.39 -2.69 2.15
C LEU A 225 -25.03 -3.61 1.09
N GLN A 226 -26.33 -3.92 1.25
CA GLN A 226 -27.01 -4.86 0.35
C GLN A 226 -27.08 -4.31 -1.07
N ALA A 227 -27.42 -3.03 -1.24
CA ALA A 227 -27.50 -2.40 -2.55
C ALA A 227 -26.14 -2.41 -3.28
N ASN A 228 -25.05 -2.11 -2.58
CA ASN A 228 -23.71 -2.13 -3.16
C ASN A 228 -23.26 -3.55 -3.52
N MET A 229 -23.57 -4.56 -2.69
CA MET A 229 -23.30 -5.97 -3.01
C MET A 229 -24.11 -6.46 -4.21
N ASP A 230 -25.39 -6.11 -4.32
CA ASP A 230 -26.23 -6.47 -5.47
C ASP A 230 -25.69 -5.85 -6.78
N ILE A 231 -25.24 -4.60 -6.72
CA ILE A 231 -24.60 -3.90 -7.85
C ILE A 231 -23.25 -4.51 -8.19
N GLU A 232 -22.40 -4.82 -7.19
CA GLU A 232 -21.11 -5.48 -7.35
C GLU A 232 -21.27 -6.81 -8.09
N PHE A 233 -22.18 -7.68 -7.63
CA PHE A 233 -22.44 -8.97 -8.27
C PHE A 233 -22.97 -8.83 -9.68
N LYS A 234 -23.84 -7.84 -9.93
CA LYS A 234 -24.35 -7.57 -11.28
C LYS A 234 -23.24 -7.15 -12.24
N ARG A 235 -22.32 -6.28 -11.81
CA ARG A 235 -21.19 -5.78 -12.62
C ARG A 235 -20.12 -6.86 -12.85
N ASN A 236 -19.79 -7.65 -11.83
CA ASN A 236 -18.61 -8.51 -11.81
C ASN A 236 -18.90 -10.01 -11.96
N LYS A 237 -20.14 -10.41 -12.29
CA LYS A 237 -20.57 -11.82 -12.38
C LYS A 237 -19.61 -12.72 -13.16
N GLU A 238 -19.11 -12.23 -14.29
CA GLU A 238 -18.19 -12.99 -15.16
C GLU A 238 -16.81 -13.18 -14.51
N ARG A 239 -16.21 -12.10 -13.99
CA ARG A 239 -14.95 -12.14 -13.22
C ARG A 239 -15.05 -13.09 -12.03
N PHE A 240 -16.18 -13.05 -11.30
CA PHE A 240 -16.42 -13.93 -10.16
C PHE A 240 -16.59 -15.39 -10.57
N ALA A 241 -17.28 -15.67 -11.69
CA ALA A 241 -17.36 -17.02 -12.25
C ALA A 241 -15.99 -17.54 -12.71
N PHE A 242 -15.15 -16.67 -13.28
CA PHE A 242 -13.78 -16.98 -13.67
C PHE A 242 -12.88 -17.32 -12.48
N LEU A 243 -12.89 -16.50 -11.42
CA LEU A 243 -12.14 -16.78 -10.20
C LEU A 243 -12.65 -18.04 -9.48
N ARG A 244 -13.97 -18.27 -9.47
CA ARG A 244 -14.55 -19.51 -8.94
C ARG A 244 -14.10 -20.73 -9.75
N TRP A 245 -14.06 -20.65 -11.08
CA TRP A 245 -13.46 -21.69 -11.93
C TRP A 245 -12.00 -21.93 -11.53
N GLY A 246 -11.19 -20.88 -11.39
CA GLY A 246 -9.78 -20.95 -10.96
C GLY A 246 -9.61 -21.75 -9.67
N SER A 247 -10.40 -21.45 -8.63
CA SER A 247 -10.39 -22.18 -7.34
C SER A 247 -10.70 -23.68 -7.44
N THR A 248 -11.30 -24.13 -8.54
CA THR A 248 -11.61 -25.55 -8.80
C THR A 248 -10.67 -26.20 -9.83
N ALA A 249 -10.03 -25.39 -10.67
CA ALA A 249 -9.13 -25.85 -11.73
C ALA A 249 -7.66 -25.92 -11.28
N PHE A 250 -7.28 -25.20 -10.23
CA PHE A 250 -5.92 -25.18 -9.66
C PHE A 250 -5.92 -25.66 -8.21
N HIS A 251 -5.04 -26.62 -7.90
CA HIS A 251 -4.78 -27.04 -6.52
C HIS A 251 -4.01 -25.94 -5.77
N ASN A 252 -4.09 -25.95 -4.44
CA ASN A 252 -3.48 -24.95 -3.53
C ASN A 252 -4.03 -23.52 -3.69
N MET A 253 -5.09 -23.29 -4.47
CA MET A 253 -5.72 -21.99 -4.67
C MET A 253 -7.01 -21.86 -3.84
N LEU A 254 -6.95 -21.10 -2.75
CA LEU A 254 -8.12 -20.66 -1.98
C LEU A 254 -8.66 -19.35 -2.56
N VAL A 255 -9.97 -19.25 -2.78
CA VAL A 255 -10.63 -17.98 -3.11
C VAL A 255 -11.61 -17.60 -2.00
N VAL A 256 -11.36 -16.48 -1.34
CA VAL A 256 -12.27 -15.82 -0.42
C VAL A 256 -13.28 -14.99 -1.22
N PRO A 257 -14.59 -15.27 -1.11
CA PRO A 257 -15.65 -14.67 -1.92
C PRO A 257 -15.94 -13.20 -1.57
N PRO A 258 -16.57 -12.45 -2.49
CA PRO A 258 -16.89 -11.03 -2.29
C PRO A 258 -17.81 -10.77 -1.10
N GLY A 259 -17.70 -9.57 -0.55
CA GLY A 259 -18.47 -9.12 0.62
C GLY A 259 -18.01 -9.74 1.95
N SER A 260 -16.86 -10.41 1.99
CA SER A 260 -16.33 -11.03 3.21
C SER A 260 -15.49 -10.06 4.05
N SER A 261 -14.45 -9.47 3.46
CA SER A 261 -13.31 -8.87 4.17
C SER A 261 -12.27 -8.31 3.17
N ILE A 262 -11.35 -7.45 3.60
CA ILE A 262 -10.25 -6.88 2.79
C ILE A 262 -8.99 -7.75 2.89
N VAL A 263 -8.30 -7.97 1.77
CA VAL A 263 -7.18 -8.91 1.59
C VAL A 263 -6.15 -8.88 2.73
N HIS A 264 -5.65 -7.71 3.12
CA HIS A 264 -4.62 -7.58 4.15
C HIS A 264 -5.14 -7.75 5.58
N GLN A 265 -6.43 -7.45 5.82
CA GLN A 265 -7.04 -7.69 7.12
C GLN A 265 -7.42 -9.16 7.31
N VAL A 266 -7.88 -9.86 6.25
CA VAL A 266 -7.96 -11.34 6.23
C VAL A 266 -6.58 -11.95 6.46
N ASN A 267 -5.54 -11.40 5.83
CA ASN A 267 -4.18 -11.89 6.00
C ASN A 267 -3.72 -11.78 7.46
N LEU A 268 -3.97 -10.65 8.13
CA LEU A 268 -3.62 -10.47 9.54
C LEU A 268 -4.45 -11.37 10.48
N GLU A 269 -5.77 -11.34 10.33
CA GLU A 269 -6.72 -11.98 11.25
C GLU A 269 -6.86 -13.50 11.04
N TYR A 270 -6.54 -14.02 9.84
CA TYR A 270 -6.80 -15.43 9.48
C TYR A 270 -5.66 -16.12 8.73
N LEU A 271 -5.20 -15.59 7.58
CA LEU A 271 -4.26 -16.29 6.69
C LEU A 271 -2.77 -16.16 7.10
N GLY A 272 -2.45 -15.35 8.10
CA GLY A 272 -1.10 -15.29 8.68
C GLY A 272 -0.83 -16.58 9.46
N ARG A 273 0.22 -17.32 9.04
CA ARG A 273 0.64 -18.57 9.71
C ARG A 273 1.70 -18.29 10.79
N VAL A 274 2.52 -17.25 10.60
CA VAL A 274 3.72 -16.87 11.41
C VAL A 274 4.83 -17.94 11.38
N VAL A 275 4.51 -19.19 11.70
CA VAL A 275 5.36 -20.36 11.48
C VAL A 275 4.52 -21.43 10.78
N PHE A 276 4.99 -21.89 9.63
CA PHE A 276 4.41 -23.04 8.94
C PHE A 276 4.78 -24.35 9.64
N ASN A 277 3.91 -25.34 9.55
CA ASN A 277 4.21 -26.75 9.78
C ASN A 277 3.71 -27.53 8.57
N SER A 278 4.56 -27.70 7.56
CA SER A 278 4.22 -28.44 6.34
C SER A 278 4.88 -29.80 6.38
N ASP A 279 4.09 -30.86 6.41
CA ASP A 279 4.54 -32.26 6.44
C ASP A 279 5.57 -32.55 7.56
N GLY A 280 5.41 -31.88 8.70
CA GLY A 280 6.31 -32.00 9.86
C GLY A 280 7.57 -31.12 9.77
N VAL A 281 7.67 -30.21 8.80
CA VAL A 281 8.78 -29.25 8.67
C VAL A 281 8.33 -27.85 9.10
N LEU A 282 9.04 -27.27 10.06
CA LEU A 282 8.80 -25.95 10.64
C LEU A 282 9.70 -24.87 10.00
N TYR A 283 9.09 -23.77 9.57
CA TYR A 283 9.77 -22.62 8.95
C TYR A 283 8.93 -21.33 9.07
N PRO A 284 9.52 -20.12 8.93
CA PRO A 284 8.77 -18.87 9.09
C PRO A 284 7.77 -18.69 7.94
N ASP A 285 6.61 -18.11 8.26
CA ASP A 285 5.71 -17.58 7.24
C ASP A 285 6.41 -16.41 6.52
N SER A 286 6.27 -16.40 5.21
CA SER A 286 6.74 -15.34 4.33
C SER A 286 5.95 -15.40 3.03
N LEU A 287 5.72 -14.24 2.41
CA LEU A 287 4.92 -14.19 1.19
C LEU A 287 5.34 -13.07 0.25
N VAL A 288 4.90 -13.22 -0.98
CA VAL A 288 4.67 -12.06 -1.85
C VAL A 288 3.18 -11.97 -2.16
N GLY A 289 2.72 -10.76 -2.46
CA GLY A 289 1.36 -10.58 -2.93
C GLY A 289 1.24 -9.59 -4.06
N THR A 290 0.16 -9.68 -4.82
CA THR A 290 -0.12 -8.78 -5.96
C THR A 290 -0.83 -7.49 -5.52
N ASP A 291 -0.53 -7.02 -4.31
CA ASP A 291 -0.88 -5.69 -3.83
C ASP A 291 0.32 -5.10 -3.07
N SER A 292 0.57 -3.80 -3.25
CA SER A 292 1.74 -3.15 -2.64
C SER A 292 1.74 -3.22 -1.11
N HIS A 293 0.58 -3.21 -0.46
CA HIS A 293 0.45 -3.14 1.00
C HIS A 293 0.42 -4.53 1.66
N THR A 294 0.81 -5.59 0.96
CA THR A 294 1.07 -6.92 1.57
C THR A 294 2.02 -6.81 2.76
N THR A 295 2.90 -5.80 2.78
CA THR A 295 3.76 -5.38 3.91
C THR A 295 3.00 -5.11 5.21
N MET A 296 1.68 -4.93 5.20
CA MET A 296 0.86 -4.87 6.42
C MET A 296 1.05 -6.08 7.34
N ILE A 297 1.36 -7.24 6.76
CA ILE A 297 1.63 -8.48 7.50
C ILE A 297 2.96 -8.46 8.26
N ASP A 298 3.88 -7.54 7.93
CA ASP A 298 5.17 -7.43 8.62
C ASP A 298 5.00 -6.96 10.07
N GLY A 299 3.85 -6.36 10.41
CA GLY A 299 3.45 -6.06 11.79
C GLY A 299 3.16 -7.31 12.64
N LEU A 300 3.00 -8.48 12.01
CA LEU A 300 2.84 -9.82 12.61
C LEU A 300 4.17 -10.60 12.63
N GLY A 301 5.28 -9.99 12.20
CA GLY A 301 6.60 -10.65 12.10
C GLY A 301 6.71 -11.67 10.95
N VAL A 302 5.83 -11.55 9.95
CA VAL A 302 5.86 -12.32 8.70
C VAL A 302 6.51 -11.46 7.63
N ALA A 303 7.56 -11.93 6.95
CA ALA A 303 8.17 -11.13 5.87
C ALA A 303 7.27 -11.14 4.61
N GLY A 304 6.63 -10.02 4.29
CA GLY A 304 5.71 -9.91 3.16
C GLY A 304 5.88 -8.62 2.35
N TRP A 305 5.81 -8.69 1.03
CA TRP A 305 5.79 -7.47 0.20
C TRP A 305 5.03 -7.62 -1.11
N GLY A 306 4.71 -6.48 -1.72
CA GLY A 306 4.03 -6.41 -3.01
C GLY A 306 4.95 -6.68 -4.19
N VAL A 307 4.47 -7.45 -5.17
CA VAL A 307 5.12 -7.75 -6.45
C VAL A 307 4.13 -7.68 -7.62
N GLY A 308 4.59 -7.83 -8.86
CA GLY A 308 3.71 -7.96 -10.03
C GLY A 308 3.09 -9.36 -10.14
N GLY A 309 2.08 -9.52 -11.01
CA GLY A 309 1.45 -10.82 -11.27
C GLY A 309 2.46 -11.88 -11.69
N ILE A 310 3.35 -11.53 -12.62
CA ILE A 310 4.36 -12.45 -13.18
C ILE A 310 5.34 -12.96 -12.11
N GLU A 311 5.80 -12.11 -11.18
CA GLU A 311 6.64 -12.56 -10.06
C GLU A 311 5.88 -13.46 -9.06
N ALA A 312 4.59 -13.18 -8.85
CA ALA A 312 3.71 -14.02 -8.05
C ALA A 312 3.49 -15.39 -8.73
N GLU A 313 3.22 -15.43 -10.03
CA GLU A 313 3.07 -16.67 -10.82
C GLU A 313 4.37 -17.48 -10.87
N ALA A 314 5.52 -16.84 -11.04
CA ALA A 314 6.82 -17.50 -10.96
C ALA A 314 6.98 -18.18 -9.59
N THR A 315 6.62 -17.48 -8.51
CA THR A 315 6.62 -18.03 -7.15
C THR A 315 5.63 -19.20 -7.01
N MET A 316 4.41 -19.07 -7.55
CA MET A 316 3.41 -20.16 -7.58
C MET A 316 3.98 -21.40 -8.28
N LEU A 317 4.65 -21.24 -9.42
CA LEU A 317 5.25 -22.34 -10.18
C LEU A 317 6.60 -22.83 -9.61
N GLY A 318 6.98 -22.37 -8.41
CA GLY A 318 8.14 -22.86 -7.64
C GLY A 318 9.49 -22.26 -8.04
N GLN A 319 9.51 -21.28 -8.95
CA GLN A 319 10.71 -20.52 -9.31
C GLN A 319 11.13 -19.66 -8.10
N SER A 320 12.43 -19.61 -7.81
CA SER A 320 12.97 -18.63 -6.86
C SER A 320 12.98 -17.24 -7.48
N MET A 321 12.46 -16.25 -6.77
CA MET A 321 12.62 -14.85 -7.17
C MET A 321 14.08 -14.46 -7.06
N SER A 322 14.64 -13.75 -8.05
CA SER A 322 15.90 -13.03 -7.85
C SER A 322 15.60 -11.67 -7.20
N MET A 323 16.34 -11.34 -6.16
CA MET A 323 16.31 -10.01 -5.54
C MET A 323 17.72 -9.56 -5.15
N VAL A 324 17.96 -8.26 -5.19
CA VAL A 324 19.17 -7.69 -4.58
C VAL A 324 19.06 -7.86 -3.06
N LEU A 325 20.10 -8.39 -2.43
CA LEU A 325 20.18 -8.53 -0.97
C LEU A 325 20.07 -7.13 -0.32
N PRO A 326 18.99 -6.84 0.42
CA PRO A 326 18.65 -5.47 0.76
C PRO A 326 19.48 -4.97 1.95
N GLY A 327 19.83 -3.68 1.92
CA GLY A 327 20.21 -2.99 3.14
C GLY A 327 19.01 -2.88 4.08
N VAL A 328 19.27 -2.87 5.39
CA VAL A 328 18.24 -2.79 6.44
C VAL A 328 18.42 -1.50 7.22
N VAL A 329 17.36 -0.71 7.35
CA VAL A 329 17.32 0.50 8.16
C VAL A 329 16.73 0.17 9.52
N GLY A 330 17.54 0.25 10.57
CA GLY A 330 17.07 0.10 11.95
C GLY A 330 16.30 1.35 12.37
N PHE A 331 15.00 1.22 12.63
CA PHE A 331 14.17 2.32 13.12
C PHE A 331 13.85 2.10 14.60
N ARG A 332 14.55 2.83 15.46
CA ARG A 332 14.39 2.73 16.92
C ARG A 332 13.19 3.54 17.40
N MET A 333 12.35 2.93 18.23
CA MET A 333 11.28 3.63 18.96
C MET A 333 11.50 3.54 20.46
N ASN A 334 11.40 4.68 21.14
CA ASN A 334 11.48 4.83 22.58
C ASN A 334 10.21 5.54 23.11
N GLY A 335 10.05 5.60 24.44
CA GLY A 335 8.93 6.30 25.05
C GLY A 335 7.56 5.62 24.82
N LYS A 336 6.48 6.42 24.86
CA LYS A 336 5.10 6.01 24.59
C LYS A 336 4.34 7.19 23.95
N LEU A 337 3.33 6.91 23.13
CA LEU A 337 2.44 7.94 22.56
C LEU A 337 1.71 8.72 23.66
N HIS A 338 1.46 10.00 23.42
CA HIS A 338 0.64 10.84 24.31
C HIS A 338 -0.87 10.54 24.19
N ASP A 339 -1.65 11.00 25.18
CA ASP A 339 -3.10 10.84 25.18
C ASP A 339 -3.74 11.58 24.00
N GLY A 340 -4.68 10.92 23.32
CA GLY A 340 -5.34 11.46 22.13
C GLY A 340 -4.54 11.38 20.83
N VAL A 341 -3.30 10.86 20.84
CA VAL A 341 -2.50 10.57 19.64
C VAL A 341 -2.79 9.14 19.14
N THR A 342 -2.99 8.96 17.84
CA THR A 342 -3.41 7.68 17.24
C THR A 342 -2.26 6.97 16.50
N ALA A 343 -2.45 5.68 16.21
CA ALA A 343 -1.56 4.92 15.32
C ALA A 343 -1.42 5.55 13.93
N THR A 344 -2.46 6.22 13.44
CA THR A 344 -2.44 6.99 12.18
C THR A 344 -1.43 8.13 12.26
N ASP A 345 -1.41 8.88 13.36
CA ASP A 345 -0.48 10.00 13.55
C ASP A 345 0.97 9.52 13.60
N LEU A 346 1.19 8.36 14.24
CA LEU A 346 2.47 7.67 14.27
C LEU A 346 2.92 7.25 12.87
N VAL A 347 2.10 6.54 12.08
CA VAL A 347 2.51 6.11 10.74
C VAL A 347 2.73 7.28 9.78
N LEU A 348 1.94 8.35 9.84
CA LEU A 348 2.16 9.54 9.00
C LEU A 348 3.48 10.25 9.37
N THR A 349 3.84 10.26 10.66
CA THR A 349 5.14 10.76 11.14
C THR A 349 6.30 9.88 10.67
N VAL A 350 6.20 8.57 10.84
CA VAL A 350 7.19 7.57 10.36
C VAL A 350 7.35 7.65 8.84
N THR A 351 6.26 7.80 8.09
CA THR A 351 6.26 7.94 6.63
C THR A 351 7.03 9.18 6.17
N GLN A 352 6.83 10.32 6.84
CA GLN A 352 7.57 11.55 6.58
C GLN A 352 9.08 11.37 6.85
N MET A 353 9.45 10.75 7.98
CA MET A 353 10.84 10.50 8.36
C MET A 353 11.55 9.55 7.38
N LEU A 354 10.92 8.41 7.05
CA LEU A 354 11.50 7.40 6.16
C LEU A 354 11.60 7.87 4.70
N ARG A 355 10.65 8.67 4.20
CA ARG A 355 10.82 9.34 2.89
C ARG A 355 12.01 10.30 2.89
N LYS A 356 12.18 11.09 3.94
CA LYS A 356 13.32 12.01 4.07
C LYS A 356 14.66 11.26 4.12
N HIS A 357 14.69 10.07 4.72
CA HIS A 357 15.89 9.21 4.83
C HIS A 357 16.19 8.37 3.57
N SER A 358 15.26 8.30 2.61
CA SER A 358 15.41 7.55 1.35
C SER A 358 15.67 6.05 1.54
N VAL A 359 14.59 5.32 1.83
CA VAL A 359 14.60 3.86 2.08
C VAL A 359 14.20 3.00 0.87
N VAL A 360 14.23 3.56 -0.34
CA VAL A 360 13.91 2.84 -1.58
C VAL A 360 14.88 1.67 -1.81
N GLY A 361 14.32 0.47 -2.06
CA GLY A 361 15.09 -0.77 -2.26
C GLY A 361 15.74 -1.32 -0.99
N LYS A 362 15.27 -0.90 0.19
CA LYS A 362 15.76 -1.36 1.50
C LYS A 362 14.61 -1.96 2.31
N PHE A 363 14.96 -2.79 3.29
CA PHE A 363 14.06 -3.12 4.39
C PHE A 363 14.14 -2.04 5.47
N VAL A 364 13.05 -1.86 6.21
CA VAL A 364 13.05 -1.17 7.51
C VAL A 364 12.75 -2.22 8.57
N GLU A 365 13.51 -2.23 9.66
CA GLU A 365 13.28 -3.11 10.82
C GLU A 365 13.08 -2.23 12.07
N PHE A 366 11.90 -2.34 12.66
CA PHE A 366 11.52 -1.57 13.84
C PHE A 366 12.01 -2.27 15.11
N TYR A 367 12.62 -1.51 16.02
CA TYR A 367 13.18 -2.06 17.26
C TYR A 367 13.15 -1.05 18.42
N GLY A 368 13.50 -1.50 19.62
CA GLY A 368 13.61 -0.65 20.81
C GLY A 368 12.40 -0.76 21.76
N PRO A 369 12.52 -0.20 22.98
CA PRO A 369 11.58 -0.42 24.08
C PRO A 369 10.17 0.16 23.82
N GLY A 370 10.03 1.11 22.90
CA GLY A 370 8.73 1.69 22.52
C GLY A 370 7.77 0.67 21.91
N LEU A 371 8.28 -0.36 21.22
CA LEU A 371 7.45 -1.40 20.57
C LEU A 371 6.58 -2.19 21.57
N ALA A 372 7.04 -2.36 22.81
CA ALA A 372 6.27 -3.00 23.88
C ALA A 372 5.05 -2.17 24.35
N SER A 373 4.92 -0.91 23.89
CA SER A 373 3.74 -0.08 24.11
C SER A 373 2.77 -0.02 22.92
N LEU A 374 3.17 -0.55 21.76
CA LEU A 374 2.37 -0.57 20.54
C LEU A 374 1.65 -1.91 20.41
N SER A 375 0.32 -1.86 20.26
CA SER A 375 -0.46 -3.06 19.95
C SER A 375 -0.12 -3.57 18.55
N LEU A 376 -0.42 -4.84 18.27
CA LEU A 376 -0.14 -5.39 16.94
C LEU A 376 -0.87 -4.64 15.81
N ALA A 377 -2.07 -4.12 16.08
CA ALA A 377 -2.79 -3.33 15.10
C ALA A 377 -2.08 -2.01 14.78
N ASP A 378 -1.41 -1.38 15.76
CA ASP A 378 -0.61 -0.17 15.54
C ASP A 378 0.63 -0.48 14.68
N ARG A 379 1.26 -1.64 14.90
CA ARG A 379 2.39 -2.14 14.08
C ARG A 379 1.96 -2.43 12.65
N ALA A 380 0.83 -3.11 12.46
CA ALA A 380 0.26 -3.38 11.15
C ALA A 380 -0.11 -2.07 10.40
N THR A 381 -0.63 -1.06 11.11
CA THR A 381 -0.84 0.29 10.54
C THR A 381 0.46 0.90 10.01
N ILE A 382 1.59 0.76 10.74
CA ILE A 382 2.90 1.28 10.32
C ILE A 382 3.49 0.48 9.14
N ALA A 383 3.40 -0.84 9.19
CA ALA A 383 3.93 -1.75 8.18
C ALA A 383 3.15 -1.67 6.85
N ASN A 384 1.84 -1.41 6.90
CA ASN A 384 0.97 -1.21 5.73
C ASN A 384 1.49 -0.10 4.79
N MET A 385 1.99 1.01 5.35
CA MET A 385 2.45 2.18 4.58
C MET A 385 3.89 2.07 4.06
N SER A 386 4.50 0.87 4.06
CA SER A 386 5.85 0.64 3.52
C SER A 386 6.03 1.14 2.08
N PRO A 387 5.10 0.91 1.13
CA PRO A 387 5.18 1.48 -0.22
C PRO A 387 5.14 3.02 -0.21
N GLU A 388 4.38 3.60 0.71
CA GLU A 388 4.17 5.04 0.86
C GLU A 388 5.40 5.76 1.43
N TYR A 389 6.28 5.07 2.17
CA TYR A 389 7.66 5.52 2.43
C TYR A 389 8.74 4.94 1.51
N GLY A 390 8.39 3.96 0.69
CA GLY A 390 9.20 3.39 -0.39
C GLY A 390 10.09 2.23 0.01
N ALA A 391 10.00 1.73 1.24
CA ALA A 391 10.70 0.50 1.62
C ALA A 391 10.09 -0.70 0.89
N THR A 392 10.87 -1.77 0.73
CA THR A 392 10.32 -3.04 0.25
C THR A 392 9.38 -3.65 1.30
N MET A 393 9.72 -3.53 2.59
CA MET A 393 8.93 -4.03 3.71
C MET A 393 9.27 -3.28 5.02
N GLY A 394 8.39 -3.34 6.02
CA GLY A 394 8.45 -2.56 7.28
C GLY A 394 8.28 -3.44 8.51
N PHE A 395 9.35 -4.16 8.87
CA PHE A 395 9.32 -5.36 9.70
C PHE A 395 9.29 -5.12 11.21
N PHE A 396 8.38 -5.79 11.91
CA PHE A 396 8.32 -5.88 13.36
C PHE A 396 8.57 -7.33 13.81
N PRO A 397 9.67 -7.62 14.53
CA PRO A 397 9.93 -8.97 15.02
C PRO A 397 8.83 -9.52 15.94
N VAL A 398 8.64 -10.85 15.91
CA VAL A 398 7.63 -11.54 16.73
C VAL A 398 7.99 -11.43 18.22
N ASP A 399 6.98 -11.14 19.03
CA ASP A 399 7.06 -10.93 20.47
C ASP A 399 5.75 -11.35 21.19
N HIS A 400 5.67 -11.06 22.50
CA HIS A 400 4.47 -11.33 23.30
C HIS A 400 3.20 -10.58 22.84
N MET A 401 3.30 -9.38 22.25
CA MET A 401 2.13 -8.69 21.67
C MET A 401 1.61 -9.43 20.44
N THR A 402 2.52 -10.04 19.67
CA THR A 402 2.19 -10.89 18.53
C THR A 402 1.44 -12.15 18.97
N LEU A 403 1.95 -12.85 19.99
CA LEU A 403 1.28 -14.03 20.57
C LEU A 403 -0.08 -13.67 21.20
N GLN A 404 -0.20 -12.52 21.85
CA GLN A 404 -1.47 -12.03 22.41
C GLN A 404 -2.51 -11.77 21.31
N TYR A 405 -2.11 -11.18 20.19
CA TYR A 405 -3.01 -10.98 19.05
C TYR A 405 -3.43 -12.30 18.41
N LEU A 406 -2.51 -13.23 18.18
CA LEU A 406 -2.82 -14.56 17.66
C LEU A 406 -3.86 -15.28 18.53
N ARG A 407 -3.72 -15.21 19.86
CA ARG A 407 -4.72 -15.71 20.83
C ARG A 407 -6.08 -15.00 20.70
N LEU A 408 -6.11 -13.67 20.61
CA LEU A 408 -7.34 -12.90 20.38
C LEU A 408 -8.06 -13.31 19.09
N THR A 409 -7.31 -13.71 18.07
CA THR A 409 -7.82 -14.24 16.79
C THR A 409 -7.98 -15.76 16.76
N GLU A 410 -8.12 -16.41 17.92
CA GLU A 410 -8.47 -17.85 18.08
C GLU A 410 -7.47 -18.85 17.45
N ARG A 411 -6.18 -18.49 17.41
CA ARG A 411 -5.11 -19.49 17.18
C ARG A 411 -4.92 -20.33 18.45
N SER A 412 -4.84 -21.66 18.32
CA SER A 412 -4.80 -22.57 19.47
C SER A 412 -3.53 -22.41 20.30
N GLU A 413 -3.61 -22.60 21.62
CA GLU A 413 -2.43 -22.51 22.51
C GLU A 413 -1.28 -23.44 22.06
N GLU A 414 -1.58 -24.62 21.51
CA GLU A 414 -0.58 -25.51 20.93
C GLU A 414 0.18 -24.87 19.75
N THR A 415 -0.54 -24.12 18.90
CA THR A 415 0.07 -23.34 17.80
C THR A 415 0.90 -22.18 18.35
N LEU A 416 0.43 -21.50 19.39
CA LEU A 416 1.16 -20.39 20.03
C LEU A 416 2.46 -20.88 20.66
N THR A 417 2.44 -22.00 21.38
CA THR A 417 3.65 -22.63 21.94
C THR A 417 4.60 -23.09 20.83
N MET A 418 4.09 -23.72 19.76
CA MET A 418 4.93 -24.09 18.60
C MET A 418 5.64 -22.88 17.98
N ILE A 419 4.93 -21.77 17.80
CA ILE A 419 5.48 -20.52 17.25
C ILE A 419 6.57 -19.97 18.17
N GLU A 420 6.30 -19.82 19.47
CA GLU A 420 7.28 -19.27 20.41
C GLU A 420 8.54 -20.15 20.53
N GLU A 421 8.37 -21.47 20.71
CA GLU A 421 9.49 -22.42 20.83
C GLU A 421 10.34 -22.47 19.55
N TYR A 422 9.71 -22.51 18.36
CA TYR A 422 10.42 -22.47 17.08
C TYR A 422 11.25 -21.18 16.94
N LEU A 423 10.62 -20.03 17.18
CA LEU A 423 11.27 -18.73 17.00
C LEU A 423 12.37 -18.51 18.04
N ARG A 424 12.17 -18.90 19.31
CA ARG A 424 13.24 -18.88 20.32
C ARG A 424 14.40 -19.79 19.93
N ALA A 425 14.14 -21.02 19.48
CA ALA A 425 15.17 -21.97 19.05
C ALA A 425 16.00 -21.50 17.84
N ASN A 426 15.44 -20.63 16.99
CA ASN A 426 16.13 -20.02 15.84
C ASN A 426 16.62 -18.58 16.09
N LYS A 427 16.58 -18.08 17.33
CA LYS A 427 16.91 -16.67 17.68
C LYS A 427 16.11 -15.65 16.83
N MET A 428 14.82 -15.91 16.63
CA MET A 428 13.84 -15.12 15.86
C MET A 428 12.71 -14.51 16.71
N PHE A 429 12.77 -14.61 18.04
CA PHE A 429 11.79 -14.04 18.98
C PHE A 429 12.38 -12.86 19.77
N VAL A 430 11.55 -11.88 20.14
CA VAL A 430 11.93 -10.74 21.00
C VAL A 430 11.17 -10.79 22.33
N ASP A 431 11.92 -10.93 23.43
CA ASP A 431 11.41 -10.74 24.79
C ASP A 431 12.01 -9.48 25.41
N TYR A 432 11.22 -8.40 25.54
CA TYR A 432 11.70 -7.12 26.08
C TYR A 432 12.10 -7.15 27.56
N ASN A 433 11.87 -8.27 28.27
CA ASN A 433 12.36 -8.47 29.63
C ASN A 433 13.78 -9.07 29.66
N GLU A 434 14.26 -9.61 28.54
CA GLU A 434 15.60 -10.19 28.39
C GLU A 434 16.60 -9.15 27.83
N PRO A 435 17.90 -9.26 28.18
CA PRO A 435 18.94 -8.44 27.57
C PRO A 435 18.95 -8.58 26.05
N GLN A 436 18.77 -7.48 25.33
CA GLN A 436 18.75 -7.49 23.87
C GLN A 436 20.16 -7.51 23.29
N GLU A 437 20.46 -8.50 22.44
CA GLU A 437 21.65 -8.50 21.59
C GLU A 437 21.60 -7.31 20.61
N GLU A 438 22.75 -6.65 20.42
CA GLU A 438 22.87 -5.52 19.49
C GLU A 438 22.97 -6.03 18.05
N ARG A 439 22.00 -5.61 17.23
CA ARG A 439 21.86 -5.99 15.81
C ARG A 439 22.49 -4.91 14.94
N VAL A 440 23.15 -5.32 13.86
CA VAL A 440 23.79 -4.40 12.92
C VAL A 440 22.81 -4.01 11.83
N TYR A 441 22.66 -2.71 11.59
CA TYR A 441 21.82 -2.16 10.53
C TYR A 441 22.65 -1.32 9.56
N SER A 442 22.24 -1.24 8.29
CA SER A 442 22.93 -0.46 7.25
C SER A 442 22.83 1.06 7.47
N SER A 443 21.80 1.50 8.22
CA SER A 443 21.67 2.86 8.75
C SER A 443 20.64 2.89 9.88
N TYR A 444 20.63 3.94 10.67
CA TYR A 444 19.84 4.06 11.89
C TYR A 444 18.95 5.32 11.87
N LEU A 445 17.74 5.20 12.41
CA LEU A 445 16.82 6.29 12.75
C LEU A 445 16.26 6.06 14.15
N GLU A 446 15.82 7.13 14.81
CA GLU A 446 15.24 7.06 16.16
C GLU A 446 14.04 8.02 16.26
N LEU A 447 13.02 7.60 17.01
CA LEU A 447 11.81 8.37 17.31
C LEU A 447 11.42 8.18 18.78
N GLU A 448 11.33 9.28 19.51
CA GLU A 448 10.62 9.32 20.79
C GLU A 448 9.12 9.39 20.51
N LEU A 449 8.35 8.39 20.96
CA LEU A 449 6.91 8.32 20.70
C LEU A 449 6.12 9.47 21.35
N SER A 450 6.70 10.17 22.34
CA SER A 450 6.13 11.40 22.91
C SER A 450 6.12 12.58 21.94
N ASP A 451 7.01 12.59 20.94
CA ASP A 451 7.16 13.71 20.01
C ASP A 451 6.12 13.65 18.86
N VAL A 452 5.33 12.57 18.82
CA VAL A 452 4.23 12.39 17.86
C VAL A 452 3.03 13.23 18.31
N GLU A 453 2.61 14.15 17.44
CA GLU A 453 1.43 15.01 17.62
C GLU A 453 0.34 14.70 16.56
N PRO A 454 -0.95 14.96 16.85
CA PRO A 454 -2.04 14.73 15.91
C PRO A 454 -1.83 15.45 14.57
N CYS A 455 -2.13 14.76 13.47
CA CYS A 455 -1.83 15.25 12.13
C CYS A 455 -2.75 14.65 11.04
N VAL A 456 -2.64 15.25 9.86
CA VAL A 456 -3.16 14.69 8.60
C VAL A 456 -2.02 14.65 7.58
N SER A 457 -2.20 13.96 6.45
CA SER A 457 -1.27 14.07 5.31
C SER A 457 -1.99 14.44 4.03
N GLY A 458 -1.51 15.45 3.31
CA GLY A 458 -2.17 15.96 2.10
C GLY A 458 -1.65 17.31 1.61
N PRO A 459 -2.27 17.87 0.56
CA PRO A 459 -3.49 17.41 -0.09
C PRO A 459 -3.30 16.37 -1.22
N LYS A 460 -2.06 15.99 -1.57
CA LYS A 460 -1.77 15.18 -2.77
C LYS A 460 -0.73 14.06 -2.63
N ARG A 461 -0.09 13.91 -1.46
CA ARG A 461 0.87 12.82 -1.20
C ARG A 461 0.78 12.30 0.24
N PRO A 462 1.09 11.01 0.51
CA PRO A 462 1.00 10.44 1.86
C PRO A 462 2.05 10.97 2.83
N ASN A 463 3.21 11.40 2.31
CA ASN A 463 4.32 11.94 3.09
C ASN A 463 4.25 13.47 3.31
N ASP A 464 3.22 14.15 2.80
CA ASP A 464 2.99 15.58 3.02
C ASP A 464 2.23 15.79 4.35
N ARG A 465 2.84 15.35 5.45
CA ARG A 465 2.30 15.46 6.82
C ARG A 465 2.14 16.93 7.23
N VAL A 466 0.98 17.25 7.78
CA VAL A 466 0.58 18.55 8.32
C VAL A 466 0.08 18.33 9.76
N PRO A 467 0.74 18.88 10.79
CA PRO A 467 0.23 18.87 12.16
C PRO A 467 -1.16 19.51 12.24
N LEU A 468 -2.04 18.99 13.08
CA LEU A 468 -3.46 19.38 13.08
C LEU A 468 -3.68 20.87 13.34
N LYS A 469 -2.87 21.46 14.23
CA LYS A 469 -2.83 22.90 14.55
C LYS A 469 -2.43 23.80 13.37
N ASP A 470 -1.71 23.25 12.39
CA ASP A 470 -1.18 23.99 11.23
C ASP A 470 -2.09 23.82 10.00
N MET A 471 -3.10 22.95 10.06
CA MET A 471 -3.91 22.55 8.90
C MET A 471 -4.56 23.74 8.18
N LYS A 472 -5.16 24.68 8.91
CA LYS A 472 -5.76 25.90 8.32
C LYS A 472 -4.74 26.78 7.60
N ALA A 473 -3.55 26.94 8.18
CA ALA A 473 -2.48 27.74 7.59
C ALA A 473 -1.91 27.07 6.33
N ASP A 474 -1.73 25.74 6.36
CA ASP A 474 -1.32 24.93 5.21
C ASP A 474 -2.36 24.96 4.09
N TRP A 475 -3.66 24.91 4.43
CA TRP A 475 -4.76 25.01 3.47
C TRP A 475 -4.72 26.33 2.69
N HIS A 476 -4.66 27.47 3.39
CA HIS A 476 -4.55 28.78 2.74
C HIS A 476 -3.26 28.89 1.90
N ALA A 477 -2.12 28.37 2.40
CA ALA A 477 -0.89 28.32 1.62
C ALA A 477 -1.04 27.47 0.34
N CYS A 478 -1.76 26.34 0.40
CA CYS A 478 -2.05 25.51 -0.77
C CYS A 478 -2.96 26.22 -1.78
N LEU A 479 -3.89 27.09 -1.37
CA LEU A 479 -4.66 27.91 -2.31
C LEU A 479 -3.78 28.95 -3.04
N ASP A 480 -2.80 29.54 -2.35
CA ASP A 480 -1.88 30.56 -2.87
C ASP A 480 -0.76 29.99 -3.77
N ASN A 481 -0.22 28.82 -3.41
CA ASN A 481 0.95 28.25 -4.07
C ASN A 481 0.68 27.86 -5.54
N LYS A 482 1.72 27.95 -6.37
CA LYS A 482 1.71 27.47 -7.77
C LYS A 482 1.29 26.00 -7.83
N GLN A 483 0.60 25.62 -8.91
CA GLN A 483 0.13 24.25 -9.11
C GLN A 483 1.24 23.21 -8.89
N GLY A 484 0.97 22.26 -7.99
CA GLY A 484 1.91 21.21 -7.58
C GLY A 484 1.32 20.37 -6.46
N PHE A 485 2.17 19.67 -5.70
CA PHE A 485 1.73 18.82 -4.57
C PHE A 485 1.09 19.62 -3.43
N LYS A 486 1.61 20.82 -3.14
CA LYS A 486 1.14 21.74 -2.09
C LYS A 486 0.66 23.07 -2.67
N GLY A 487 -0.05 23.02 -3.80
CA GLY A 487 -0.49 24.23 -4.50
C GLY A 487 -1.59 24.00 -5.55
N PHE A 488 -2.58 24.89 -5.54
CA PHE A 488 -3.75 24.90 -6.43
C PHE A 488 -3.82 26.13 -7.35
N ALA A 489 -3.01 27.17 -7.09
CA ALA A 489 -2.95 28.43 -7.84
C ALA A 489 -4.32 29.14 -8.00
N VAL A 490 -5.13 29.17 -6.94
CA VAL A 490 -6.45 29.82 -6.95
C VAL A 490 -6.28 31.36 -6.97
N PRO A 491 -6.93 32.09 -7.90
CA PRO A 491 -6.90 33.56 -7.92
C PRO A 491 -7.34 34.18 -6.59
N LYS A 492 -6.75 35.31 -6.19
CA LYS A 492 -7.00 35.90 -4.86
C LYS A 492 -8.46 36.30 -4.66
N GLU A 493 -9.09 36.75 -5.73
CA GLU A 493 -10.49 37.12 -5.87
C GLU A 493 -11.45 35.93 -5.73
N GLU A 494 -11.05 34.73 -6.15
CA GLU A 494 -11.88 33.51 -6.09
C GLU A 494 -11.77 32.77 -4.75
N LYS A 495 -10.72 32.98 -3.94
CA LYS A 495 -10.51 32.25 -2.67
C LYS A 495 -11.69 32.34 -1.68
N GLY A 496 -12.41 33.46 -1.69
CA GLY A 496 -13.59 33.69 -0.86
C GLY A 496 -14.91 33.19 -1.48
N LYS A 497 -14.88 32.47 -2.60
CA LYS A 497 -16.06 32.03 -3.35
C LYS A 497 -16.96 31.12 -2.51
N VAL A 498 -18.26 31.39 -2.60
CA VAL A 498 -19.31 30.59 -1.96
C VAL A 498 -20.30 30.16 -3.04
N ALA A 499 -20.20 28.91 -3.46
CA ALA A 499 -21.12 28.31 -4.44
C ALA A 499 -22.37 27.81 -3.70
N LYS A 500 -23.52 28.42 -3.99
CA LYS A 500 -24.81 28.07 -3.36
C LYS A 500 -25.60 27.13 -4.26
N PHE A 501 -26.23 26.12 -3.66
CA PHE A 501 -27.02 25.12 -4.37
C PHE A 501 -28.19 24.62 -3.52
N THR A 502 -28.99 23.71 -4.07
CA THR A 502 -30.12 23.09 -3.37
C THR A 502 -29.95 21.58 -3.37
N PHE A 503 -29.72 21.01 -2.19
CA PHE A 503 -29.55 19.57 -1.98
C PHE A 503 -30.90 18.98 -1.54
N HIS A 504 -31.58 18.26 -2.44
CA HIS A 504 -32.91 17.67 -2.20
C HIS A 504 -33.94 18.61 -1.52
N GLY A 505 -33.94 19.89 -1.91
CA GLY A 505 -34.82 20.93 -1.36
C GLY A 505 -34.25 21.73 -0.18
N LEU A 506 -33.11 21.34 0.37
CA LEU A 506 -32.40 22.10 1.42
C LEU A 506 -31.40 23.09 0.81
N PRO A 507 -31.30 24.34 1.32
CA PRO A 507 -30.26 25.27 0.90
C PRO A 507 -28.89 24.81 1.40
N ALA A 508 -27.90 24.82 0.51
CA ALA A 508 -26.55 24.34 0.78
C ALA A 508 -25.49 25.28 0.19
N GLU A 509 -24.27 25.23 0.73
CA GLU A 509 -23.12 25.98 0.21
C GLU A 509 -21.83 25.14 0.21
N LEU A 510 -21.01 25.33 -0.83
CA LEU A 510 -19.64 24.85 -0.93
C LEU A 510 -18.67 26.04 -1.06
N LYS A 511 -17.48 25.86 -0.51
CA LYS A 511 -16.33 26.77 -0.58
C LYS A 511 -15.09 25.96 -0.91
N HIS A 512 -13.99 26.62 -1.27
CA HIS A 512 -12.69 25.98 -1.33
C HIS A 512 -12.39 25.31 0.03
N GLY A 513 -12.14 24.00 0.03
CA GLY A 513 -11.85 23.23 1.24
C GLY A 513 -13.07 22.60 1.90
N SER A 514 -14.29 22.78 1.36
CA SER A 514 -15.45 22.01 1.80
C SER A 514 -15.22 20.51 1.63
N VAL A 515 -15.46 19.75 2.70
CA VAL A 515 -15.37 18.29 2.69
C VAL A 515 -16.62 17.75 2.00
N VAL A 516 -16.45 16.98 0.93
CA VAL A 516 -17.56 16.35 0.17
C VAL A 516 -17.53 14.82 0.23
N ILE A 517 -16.39 14.23 0.61
CA ILE A 517 -16.25 12.81 0.92
C ILE A 517 -15.57 12.68 2.29
N ALA A 518 -16.14 11.87 3.17
CA ALA A 518 -15.53 11.50 4.45
C ALA A 518 -15.65 9.99 4.67
N ALA A 519 -14.57 9.25 4.46
CA ALA A 519 -14.60 7.78 4.36
C ALA A 519 -13.75 7.10 5.44
N ILE A 520 -14.41 6.34 6.32
CA ILE A 520 -13.71 5.35 7.16
C ILE A 520 -13.58 4.09 6.31
N THR A 521 -12.37 3.84 5.83
CA THR A 521 -12.02 2.85 4.79
C THR A 521 -10.57 2.37 5.00
N SER A 522 -10.10 1.47 4.13
CA SER A 522 -8.78 0.84 4.12
C SER A 522 -8.46 -0.11 5.27
N CYS A 523 -7.86 -1.25 4.91
CA CYS A 523 -7.19 -2.15 5.84
C CYS A 523 -6.21 -1.43 6.80
N THR A 524 -5.54 -0.37 6.35
CA THR A 524 -4.55 0.42 7.13
C THR A 524 -5.04 0.78 8.54
N ASN A 525 -6.33 1.16 8.65
CA ASN A 525 -6.92 1.65 9.89
C ASN A 525 -8.11 0.81 10.36
N THR A 526 -8.85 0.12 9.48
CA THR A 526 -10.02 -0.66 9.90
C THR A 526 -9.67 -1.95 10.64
N SER A 527 -8.43 -2.42 10.51
CA SER A 527 -7.89 -3.53 11.32
C SER A 527 -7.51 -3.13 12.75
N ASN A 528 -7.64 -1.84 13.10
CA ASN A 528 -7.21 -1.30 14.38
C ASN A 528 -8.41 -0.87 15.26
N PRO A 529 -8.82 -1.70 16.24
CA PRO A 529 -9.97 -1.40 17.07
C PRO A 529 -9.87 -0.10 17.87
N ASN A 530 -8.66 0.36 18.21
CA ASN A 530 -8.46 1.59 18.97
C ASN A 530 -9.03 2.80 18.21
N VAL A 531 -8.70 2.93 16.93
CA VAL A 531 -9.19 4.04 16.09
C VAL A 531 -10.63 3.84 15.61
N MET A 532 -11.06 2.59 15.39
CA MET A 532 -12.44 2.30 14.98
C MET A 532 -13.45 2.57 16.11
N LEU A 533 -13.16 2.11 17.33
CA LEU A 533 -13.99 2.41 18.51
C LEU A 533 -13.82 3.87 18.94
N GLY A 534 -12.62 4.47 18.76
CA GLY A 534 -12.40 5.91 18.91
C GLY A 534 -13.31 6.75 18.00
N ALA A 535 -13.49 6.36 16.74
CA ALA A 535 -14.39 7.04 15.82
C ALA A 535 -15.87 6.93 16.25
N GLY A 536 -16.27 5.74 16.73
CA GLY A 536 -17.57 5.53 17.34
C GLY A 536 -17.80 6.39 18.59
N LEU A 537 -16.78 6.59 19.42
CA LEU A 537 -16.84 7.47 20.60
C LEU A 537 -16.94 8.95 20.22
N VAL A 538 -16.20 9.42 19.20
CA VAL A 538 -16.36 10.79 18.66
C VAL A 538 -17.78 10.99 18.14
N ALA A 539 -18.29 10.04 17.33
CA ALA A 539 -19.66 10.10 16.82
C ALA A 539 -20.71 10.11 17.95
N LYS A 540 -20.52 9.29 18.99
CA LYS A 540 -21.37 9.28 20.19
C LYS A 540 -21.40 10.64 20.89
N LYS A 541 -20.22 11.17 21.26
CA LYS A 541 -20.12 12.47 21.97
C LYS A 541 -20.70 13.60 21.11
N ALA A 542 -20.48 13.59 19.79
CA ALA A 542 -21.07 14.54 18.84
C ALA A 542 -22.61 14.47 18.82
N CYS A 543 -23.20 13.27 18.71
CA CYS A 543 -24.66 13.07 18.78
C CYS A 543 -25.24 13.52 20.14
N GLU A 544 -24.55 13.19 21.24
CA GLU A 544 -24.98 13.56 22.60
C GLU A 544 -24.97 15.08 22.81
N LEU A 545 -24.08 15.82 22.15
CA LEU A 545 -24.07 17.29 22.10
C LEU A 545 -24.96 17.90 21.00
N GLY A 546 -25.51 17.08 20.10
CA GLY A 546 -26.43 17.51 19.04
C GLY A 546 -25.75 18.10 17.79
N LEU A 547 -24.53 17.65 17.47
CA LEU A 547 -23.89 17.93 16.18
C LEU A 547 -24.32 16.89 15.14
N GLU A 548 -24.45 17.32 13.88
CA GLU A 548 -24.82 16.46 12.74
C GLU A 548 -23.95 16.74 11.49
N VAL A 549 -23.54 15.68 10.78
CA VAL A 549 -22.84 15.80 9.49
C VAL A 549 -23.78 16.31 8.39
N LYS A 550 -23.42 17.45 7.78
CA LYS A 550 -24.13 18.10 6.66
C LYS A 550 -24.58 17.07 5.59
N PRO A 551 -25.83 17.09 5.12
CA PRO A 551 -26.43 15.97 4.38
C PRO A 551 -25.80 15.70 3.00
N TRP A 552 -25.17 16.72 2.38
CA TRP A 552 -24.50 16.61 1.08
C TRP A 552 -23.07 16.05 1.13
N ILE A 553 -22.53 15.73 2.32
CA ILE A 553 -21.23 15.07 2.45
C ILE A 553 -21.44 13.56 2.28
N LYS A 554 -20.72 12.93 1.36
CA LYS A 554 -20.76 11.47 1.17
C LYS A 554 -19.94 10.79 2.27
N THR A 555 -20.60 10.39 3.36
CA THR A 555 -20.02 9.60 4.44
C THR A 555 -20.18 8.09 4.20
N SER A 556 -19.16 7.31 4.57
CA SER A 556 -19.15 5.86 4.37
C SER A 556 -18.29 5.13 5.40
N LEU A 557 -18.77 4.00 5.91
CA LEU A 557 -18.01 3.04 6.70
C LEU A 557 -17.81 1.75 5.89
N ALA A 558 -16.56 1.45 5.54
CA ALA A 558 -16.17 0.23 4.83
C ALA A 558 -15.11 -0.53 5.66
N PRO A 559 -15.53 -1.38 6.61
CA PRO A 559 -14.62 -2.14 7.45
C PRO A 559 -13.90 -3.21 6.65
N GLY A 560 -12.65 -3.46 7.00
CA GLY A 560 -11.86 -4.51 6.37
C GLY A 560 -12.12 -5.93 6.88
N SER A 561 -13.02 -6.17 7.86
CA SER A 561 -13.57 -7.51 8.13
C SER A 561 -14.90 -7.44 8.89
N GLY A 562 -15.68 -8.53 8.85
CA GLY A 562 -16.92 -8.66 9.62
C GLY A 562 -16.75 -8.61 11.15
N ALA A 563 -15.55 -8.85 11.68
CA ALA A 563 -15.26 -8.73 13.11
C ALA A 563 -15.41 -7.27 13.59
N VAL A 564 -15.11 -6.30 12.73
CA VAL A 564 -15.23 -4.87 13.02
C VAL A 564 -16.68 -4.46 13.30
N THR A 565 -17.61 -4.87 12.43
CA THR A 565 -19.03 -4.62 12.62
C THR A 565 -19.54 -5.28 13.90
N LYS A 566 -19.08 -6.50 14.22
CA LYS A 566 -19.46 -7.20 15.46
C LYS A 566 -19.06 -6.43 16.72
N TYR A 567 -17.84 -5.88 16.81
CA TYR A 567 -17.44 -5.09 17.99
C TYR A 567 -18.06 -3.67 18.01
N LEU A 568 -18.31 -3.05 16.85
CA LEU A 568 -19.05 -1.78 16.75
C LEU A 568 -20.51 -1.93 17.20
N HIS A 569 -21.15 -3.05 16.85
CA HIS A 569 -22.48 -3.39 17.33
C HIS A 569 -22.48 -3.70 18.83
N LYS A 570 -21.55 -4.54 19.31
CA LYS A 570 -21.43 -4.94 20.73
C LYS A 570 -21.22 -3.77 21.68
N SER A 571 -20.37 -2.81 21.29
CA SER A 571 -20.12 -1.58 22.04
C SER A 571 -21.30 -0.59 22.00
N GLY A 572 -22.28 -0.82 21.13
CA GLY A 572 -23.41 0.08 20.90
C GLY A 572 -23.02 1.40 20.21
N LEU A 573 -21.83 1.46 19.59
CA LEU A 573 -21.31 2.66 18.94
C LEU A 573 -21.74 2.80 17.48
N GLU A 574 -22.02 1.68 16.80
CA GLU A 574 -22.47 1.66 15.40
C GLU A 574 -23.66 2.60 15.12
N LYS A 575 -24.65 2.62 16.02
CA LYS A 575 -25.85 3.49 15.87
C LYS A 575 -25.50 4.98 15.78
N TYR A 576 -24.43 5.43 16.44
CA TYR A 576 -23.99 6.83 16.40
C TYR A 576 -23.19 7.13 15.13
N LEU A 577 -22.41 6.17 14.63
CA LEU A 577 -21.79 6.26 13.30
C LEU A 577 -22.88 6.37 12.21
N ASN A 578 -23.91 5.52 12.27
CA ASN A 578 -25.06 5.55 11.37
C ASN A 578 -25.82 6.88 11.44
N GLN A 579 -26.02 7.46 12.64
CA GLN A 579 -26.62 8.80 12.80
C GLN A 579 -25.81 9.91 12.11
N GLN A 580 -24.48 9.80 12.09
CA GLN A 580 -23.59 10.71 11.35
C GLN A 580 -23.42 10.33 9.86
N GLY A 581 -24.20 9.37 9.36
CA GLY A 581 -24.18 8.88 7.98
C GLY A 581 -23.05 7.90 7.64
N PHE A 582 -22.22 7.51 8.62
CA PHE A 582 -21.20 6.46 8.46
C PHE A 582 -21.84 5.06 8.53
N ASN A 583 -22.87 4.83 7.70
CA ASN A 583 -23.46 3.53 7.51
C ASN A 583 -22.47 2.56 6.85
N LEU A 584 -22.62 1.28 7.16
CA LEU A 584 -21.88 0.19 6.53
C LEU A 584 -22.22 0.12 5.02
N VAL A 585 -21.21 0.32 4.18
CA VAL A 585 -21.36 0.34 2.70
C VAL A 585 -20.81 -0.91 2.00
N GLY A 586 -19.96 -1.70 2.65
CA GLY A 586 -19.30 -2.87 2.06
C GLY A 586 -18.10 -3.35 2.89
N TYR A 587 -17.67 -4.59 2.65
CA TYR A 587 -16.42 -5.15 3.16
C TYR A 587 -15.42 -5.27 2.01
N GLY A 588 -14.72 -4.17 1.73
CA GLY A 588 -13.82 -4.08 0.57
C GLY A 588 -13.10 -2.73 0.46
N CYS A 589 -12.13 -2.64 -0.46
CA CYS A 589 -11.22 -1.50 -0.60
C CYS A 589 -11.92 -0.16 -0.87
N THR A 590 -13.08 -0.16 -1.54
CA THR A 590 -13.98 0.99 -1.69
C THR A 590 -13.24 2.31 -1.99
N THR A 591 -13.45 3.37 -1.20
CA THR A 591 -12.86 4.70 -1.39
C THR A 591 -11.32 4.71 -1.34
N CYS A 592 -10.66 3.71 -0.73
CA CYS A 592 -9.19 3.64 -0.70
C CYS A 592 -8.56 3.30 -2.07
N ILE A 593 -9.29 2.58 -2.93
CA ILE A 593 -8.84 2.27 -4.31
C ILE A 593 -9.40 3.25 -5.35
N GLY A 594 -10.24 4.20 -4.92
CA GLY A 594 -10.97 5.11 -5.82
C GLY A 594 -12.37 4.63 -6.20
N ASN A 595 -12.83 3.49 -5.66
CA ASN A 595 -14.20 3.00 -5.81
C ASN A 595 -15.18 3.75 -4.88
N SER A 596 -15.06 5.09 -4.81
CA SER A 596 -15.89 5.94 -3.95
C SER A 596 -17.33 6.12 -4.46
N GLY A 597 -17.63 5.64 -5.67
CA GLY A 597 -18.85 5.94 -6.44
C GLY A 597 -19.03 7.43 -6.73
N ASP A 598 -20.09 7.76 -7.48
CA ASP A 598 -20.41 9.14 -7.85
C ASP A 598 -20.84 10.00 -6.65
N LEU A 599 -20.55 11.30 -6.70
CA LEU A 599 -21.21 12.30 -5.86
C LEU A 599 -22.62 12.61 -6.40
N ASP A 600 -23.52 13.09 -5.55
CA ASP A 600 -24.83 13.59 -5.98
C ASP A 600 -24.67 14.66 -7.07
N GLU A 601 -25.55 14.65 -8.08
CA GLU A 601 -25.46 15.52 -9.26
C GLU A 601 -25.43 17.01 -8.88
N SER A 602 -26.16 17.42 -7.84
CA SER A 602 -26.17 18.81 -7.37
C SER A 602 -24.85 19.22 -6.72
N VAL A 603 -24.15 18.29 -6.06
CA VAL A 603 -22.80 18.51 -5.50
C VAL A 603 -21.76 18.52 -6.62
N ALA A 604 -21.83 17.55 -7.54
CA ALA A 604 -20.89 17.39 -8.65
C ALA A 604 -20.90 18.57 -9.62
N SER A 605 -22.09 19.04 -10.02
CA SER A 605 -22.27 20.26 -10.82
C SER A 605 -21.76 21.49 -10.08
N THR A 606 -22.16 21.68 -8.81
CA THR A 606 -21.70 22.83 -8.00
C THR A 606 -20.17 22.91 -7.90
N ILE A 607 -19.47 21.78 -7.74
CA ILE A 607 -18.00 21.74 -7.74
C ILE A 607 -17.45 22.17 -9.10
N THR A 608 -17.96 21.57 -10.18
CA THR A 608 -17.44 21.72 -11.55
C THR A 608 -17.69 23.12 -12.10
N ASP A 609 -18.92 23.60 -12.03
CA ASP A 609 -19.37 24.87 -12.61
C ASP A 609 -18.76 26.09 -11.90
N ASN A 610 -18.25 25.91 -10.68
CA ASN A 610 -17.66 26.97 -9.86
C ASN A 610 -16.14 26.83 -9.65
N ASP A 611 -15.49 25.81 -10.22
CA ASP A 611 -14.07 25.47 -9.99
C ASP A 611 -13.70 25.37 -8.49
N ILE A 612 -14.56 24.73 -7.69
CA ILE A 612 -14.30 24.56 -6.26
C ILE A 612 -13.21 23.52 -6.05
N VAL A 613 -12.20 23.87 -5.25
CA VAL A 613 -11.21 22.90 -4.74
C VAL A 613 -11.86 22.15 -3.59
N ALA A 614 -12.66 21.12 -3.90
CA ALA A 614 -13.34 20.28 -2.93
C ALA A 614 -12.39 19.27 -2.29
N ALA A 615 -12.65 18.94 -1.02
CA ALA A 615 -11.82 18.08 -0.20
C ALA A 615 -12.46 16.69 0.05
N ALA A 616 -11.62 15.66 0.08
CA ALA A 616 -11.92 14.38 0.71
C ALA A 616 -11.05 14.18 1.95
N VAL A 617 -11.61 13.55 2.98
CA VAL A 617 -10.86 13.06 4.15
C VAL A 617 -11.11 11.57 4.31
N LEU A 618 -10.05 10.76 4.37
CA LEU A 618 -10.18 9.30 4.43
C LEU A 618 -9.13 8.66 5.35
N SER A 619 -9.48 7.53 5.95
CA SER A 619 -8.54 6.69 6.72
C SER A 619 -7.73 5.73 5.84
N GLY A 620 -7.43 6.13 4.61
CA GLY A 620 -6.60 5.37 3.67
C GLY A 620 -5.10 5.59 3.86
N ASN A 621 -4.34 5.10 2.89
CA ASN A 621 -2.89 5.27 2.78
C ASN A 621 -2.45 6.09 1.54
N ARG A 622 -3.32 6.24 0.52
CA ARG A 622 -3.07 7.02 -0.70
C ARG A 622 -4.07 8.15 -0.92
N ASN A 623 -3.55 9.30 -1.31
CA ASN A 623 -4.29 10.55 -1.49
C ASN A 623 -3.83 11.33 -2.74
N PHE A 624 -3.26 10.64 -3.74
CA PHE A 624 -2.87 11.26 -5.02
C PHE A 624 -4.08 11.95 -5.69
N GLU A 625 -3.82 13.02 -6.45
CA GLU A 625 -4.87 13.73 -7.18
C GLU A 625 -5.58 12.78 -8.17
N GLY A 626 -6.90 12.74 -8.14
CA GLY A 626 -7.72 11.81 -8.93
C GLY A 626 -7.83 10.37 -8.39
N ARG A 627 -7.03 9.96 -7.39
CA ARG A 627 -7.05 8.59 -6.83
C ARG A 627 -8.27 8.31 -5.94
N VAL A 628 -8.73 9.30 -5.17
CA VAL A 628 -9.86 9.12 -4.23
C VAL A 628 -11.20 9.28 -4.94
N HIS A 629 -11.37 10.37 -5.67
CA HIS A 629 -12.52 10.65 -6.53
C HIS A 629 -12.13 11.73 -7.57
N PRO A 630 -12.65 11.72 -8.80
CA PRO A 630 -12.27 12.70 -9.84
C PRO A 630 -12.55 14.17 -9.48
N LEU A 631 -13.54 14.43 -8.61
CA LEU A 631 -13.92 15.79 -8.21
C LEU A 631 -13.26 16.27 -6.90
N THR A 632 -12.37 15.47 -6.26
CA THR A 632 -11.66 15.88 -5.03
C THR A 632 -10.19 16.15 -5.33
N ARG A 633 -9.89 17.42 -5.63
CA ARG A 633 -8.53 17.93 -5.91
C ARG A 633 -7.65 17.96 -4.65
N ALA A 634 -8.26 17.99 -3.47
CA ALA A 634 -7.57 17.93 -2.19
C ALA A 634 -7.99 16.67 -1.41
N ASN A 635 -7.03 15.82 -1.05
CA ASN A 635 -7.30 14.56 -0.37
C ASN A 635 -6.39 14.43 0.86
N TYR A 636 -7.00 14.23 2.03
CA TYR A 636 -6.30 14.17 3.31
C TYR A 636 -6.43 12.79 3.97
N LEU A 637 -5.29 12.19 4.27
CA LEU A 637 -5.20 10.99 5.10
C LEU A 637 -5.33 11.40 6.56
N ALA A 638 -6.24 10.78 7.30
CA ALA A 638 -6.52 11.10 8.70
C ALA A 638 -6.97 9.86 9.47
N SER A 639 -6.83 9.88 10.79
CA SER A 639 -7.35 8.80 11.65
C SER A 639 -8.88 8.69 11.53
N PRO A 640 -9.50 7.50 11.62
CA PRO A 640 -10.96 7.36 11.62
C PRO A 640 -11.72 8.33 12.54
N PRO A 641 -11.25 8.67 13.77
CA PRO A 641 -11.88 9.70 14.59
C PRO A 641 -11.76 11.12 13.99
N LEU A 642 -10.64 11.47 13.35
CA LEU A 642 -10.51 12.72 12.60
C LEU A 642 -11.40 12.74 11.35
N VAL A 643 -11.61 11.63 10.65
CA VAL A 643 -12.56 11.55 9.52
C VAL A 643 -13.96 11.97 9.97
N VAL A 644 -14.42 11.50 11.14
CA VAL A 644 -15.69 11.95 11.75
C VAL A 644 -15.66 13.44 12.10
N ALA A 645 -14.58 13.94 12.72
CA ALA A 645 -14.46 15.35 13.09
C ALA A 645 -14.49 16.30 11.87
N TYR A 646 -13.78 15.96 10.79
CA TYR A 646 -13.82 16.74 9.54
C TYR A 646 -15.15 16.64 8.81
N ALA A 647 -15.87 15.52 8.91
CA ALA A 647 -17.24 15.41 8.39
C ALA A 647 -18.22 16.34 9.14
N LEU A 648 -18.09 16.42 10.47
CA LEU A 648 -18.91 17.31 11.31
C LEU A 648 -18.64 18.80 11.00
N ALA A 649 -17.36 19.20 10.93
CA ALA A 649 -16.99 20.55 10.51
C ALA A 649 -17.41 20.85 9.05
N GLY A 650 -17.30 19.84 8.18
CA GLY A 650 -17.58 19.91 6.74
C GLY A 650 -16.60 20.78 5.96
N THR A 651 -15.40 21.04 6.50
CA THR A 651 -14.32 21.78 5.84
C THR A 651 -12.96 21.36 6.40
N VAL A 652 -11.91 21.45 5.58
CA VAL A 652 -10.50 21.39 6.03
C VAL A 652 -9.94 22.77 6.39
N ASP A 653 -10.70 23.84 6.12
CA ASP A 653 -10.38 25.23 6.46
C ASP A 653 -10.73 25.56 7.94
N ILE A 654 -10.14 24.81 8.87
CA ILE A 654 -10.47 24.85 10.30
C ILE A 654 -9.23 24.66 11.19
N ASP A 655 -9.13 25.47 12.24
CA ASP A 655 -8.19 25.30 13.36
C ASP A 655 -8.96 24.73 14.56
N PHE A 656 -8.88 23.40 14.77
CA PHE A 656 -9.65 22.70 15.82
C PHE A 656 -9.29 23.11 17.26
N GLU A 657 -8.19 23.82 17.50
CA GLU A 657 -7.85 24.36 18.83
C GLU A 657 -8.63 25.65 19.12
N LYS A 658 -8.91 26.44 18.08
CA LYS A 658 -9.43 27.83 18.19
C LYS A 658 -10.85 27.99 17.67
N GLU A 659 -11.31 27.09 16.82
CA GLU A 659 -12.62 27.13 16.17
C GLU A 659 -13.47 25.91 16.57
N PRO A 660 -14.79 26.09 16.78
CA PRO A 660 -15.67 24.98 17.10
C PRO A 660 -15.93 24.09 15.88
N VAL A 661 -16.09 22.79 16.13
CA VAL A 661 -16.58 21.80 15.17
C VAL A 661 -18.02 22.14 14.74
N GLY A 662 -18.82 22.68 15.66
CA GLY A 662 -20.16 23.17 15.39
C GLY A 662 -20.82 23.79 16.61
N ILE A 663 -22.13 24.06 16.51
CA ILE A 663 -22.96 24.56 17.60
C ILE A 663 -23.83 23.40 18.10
N GLY A 664 -23.76 23.10 19.39
CA GLY A 664 -24.55 22.04 20.01
C GLY A 664 -26.02 22.43 20.21
N LYS A 665 -26.85 21.45 20.58
CA LYS A 665 -28.30 21.60 20.82
C LYS A 665 -28.67 22.57 21.95
N ASP A 666 -27.72 22.94 22.81
CA ASP A 666 -27.87 23.94 23.87
C ASP A 666 -27.43 25.36 23.43
N GLY A 667 -27.08 25.53 22.14
CA GLY A 667 -26.60 26.79 21.56
C GLY A 667 -25.13 27.09 21.85
N ARG A 668 -24.38 26.19 22.52
CA ARG A 668 -22.96 26.42 22.82
C ARG A 668 -22.05 25.93 21.70
N SER A 669 -20.90 26.59 21.56
CA SER A 669 -19.80 26.14 20.70
C SER A 669 -19.20 24.84 21.22
N VAL A 670 -19.12 23.82 20.36
CA VAL A 670 -18.50 22.52 20.66
C VAL A 670 -17.17 22.42 19.92
N TYR A 671 -16.08 22.20 20.66
CA TYR A 671 -14.72 22.07 20.14
C TYR A 671 -14.31 20.61 20.01
N LEU A 672 -13.22 20.33 19.29
CA LEU A 672 -12.73 18.96 19.08
C LEU A 672 -12.49 18.23 20.41
N LYS A 673 -11.86 18.91 21.37
CA LYS A 673 -11.58 18.41 22.73
C LYS A 673 -12.83 17.97 23.51
N ASP A 674 -14.00 18.51 23.19
CA ASP A 674 -15.25 18.20 23.90
C ASP A 674 -15.86 16.88 23.39
N ILE A 675 -15.49 16.45 22.18
CA ILE A 675 -15.91 15.19 21.54
C ILE A 675 -14.78 14.16 21.41
N TRP A 676 -13.53 14.51 21.70
CA TRP A 676 -12.40 13.59 21.62
C TRP A 676 -12.44 12.56 22.78
N PRO A 677 -12.21 11.27 22.52
CA PRO A 677 -12.01 10.27 23.58
C PRO A 677 -10.58 10.28 24.10
N SER A 678 -10.42 10.04 25.39
CA SER A 678 -9.13 9.67 25.99
C SER A 678 -8.76 8.22 25.66
N ASN A 679 -7.47 7.90 25.69
CA ASN A 679 -6.96 6.54 25.48
C ASN A 679 -7.53 5.55 26.51
N LYS A 680 -7.87 6.03 27.72
CA LYS A 680 -8.55 5.23 28.74
C LYS A 680 -9.98 4.85 28.32
N GLU A 681 -10.78 5.81 27.85
CA GLU A 681 -12.15 5.52 27.35
C GLU A 681 -12.10 4.52 26.17
N ILE A 682 -11.12 4.66 25.27
CA ILE A 682 -10.93 3.71 24.16
C ILE A 682 -10.59 2.32 24.71
N ALA A 683 -9.61 2.20 25.60
CA ALA A 683 -9.17 0.92 26.15
C ALA A 683 -10.29 0.17 26.89
N GLU A 684 -11.12 0.87 27.67
CA GLU A 684 -12.28 0.29 28.37
C GLU A 684 -13.32 -0.28 27.38
N VAL A 685 -13.58 0.40 26.26
CA VAL A 685 -14.49 -0.10 25.22
C VAL A 685 -13.87 -1.25 24.42
N VAL A 686 -12.58 -1.17 24.07
CA VAL A 686 -11.83 -2.25 23.40
C VAL A 686 -11.91 -3.54 24.24
N GLN A 687 -11.52 -3.46 25.52
CA GLN A 687 -11.50 -4.62 26.42
C GLN A 687 -12.88 -5.26 26.64
N SER A 688 -13.95 -4.48 26.58
CA SER A 688 -15.33 -4.96 26.78
C SER A 688 -16.05 -5.43 25.51
N SER A 689 -15.50 -5.10 24.32
CA SER A 689 -16.21 -5.27 23.04
C SER A 689 -15.45 -6.05 21.97
N VAL A 690 -14.12 -6.15 22.03
CA VAL A 690 -13.30 -6.87 21.05
C VAL A 690 -12.97 -8.26 21.61
N LEU A 691 -13.76 -9.26 21.23
CA LEU A 691 -13.77 -10.58 21.87
C LEU A 691 -13.42 -11.72 20.89
N PRO A 692 -12.71 -12.78 21.32
CA PRO A 692 -12.21 -13.83 20.42
C PRO A 692 -13.29 -14.53 19.57
N GLU A 693 -14.48 -14.75 20.13
CA GLU A 693 -15.59 -15.39 19.42
C GLU A 693 -16.07 -14.60 18.19
N MET A 694 -15.80 -13.30 18.13
CA MET A 694 -16.12 -12.47 16.97
C MET A 694 -15.22 -12.77 15.77
N PHE A 695 -13.93 -13.05 16.01
CA PHE A 695 -13.00 -13.46 14.97
C PHE A 695 -13.36 -14.87 14.49
N LYS A 696 -13.48 -15.84 15.40
CA LYS A 696 -13.89 -17.21 15.08
C LYS A 696 -15.15 -17.27 14.23
N SER A 697 -16.25 -16.67 14.70
CA SER A 697 -17.53 -16.67 13.97
C SER A 697 -17.51 -15.84 12.67
N THR A 698 -16.47 -15.07 12.40
CA THR A 698 -16.26 -14.40 11.10
C THR A 698 -15.53 -15.34 10.14
N TYR A 699 -14.48 -16.00 10.63
CA TYR A 699 -13.60 -16.84 9.82
C TYR A 699 -14.07 -18.30 9.65
N GLU A 700 -14.98 -18.81 10.50
CA GLU A 700 -15.75 -20.04 10.23
C GLU A 700 -16.72 -19.89 9.04
N ALA A 701 -17.13 -18.66 8.73
CA ALA A 701 -18.06 -18.36 7.63
C ALA A 701 -17.36 -17.92 6.33
N ILE A 702 -16.08 -17.52 6.38
CA ILE A 702 -15.41 -16.83 5.27
C ILE A 702 -15.35 -17.65 3.97
N THR A 703 -15.17 -18.96 4.07
CA THR A 703 -15.12 -19.88 2.92
C THR A 703 -16.49 -20.40 2.50
N GLN A 704 -17.55 -20.18 3.29
CA GLN A 704 -18.91 -20.62 2.95
C GLN A 704 -19.52 -19.76 1.84
N GLY A 705 -19.11 -18.49 1.74
CA GLY A 705 -19.57 -17.54 0.75
C GLY A 705 -21.03 -17.12 0.88
N ASN A 706 -21.38 -16.07 0.13
CA ASN A 706 -22.76 -15.59 0.06
C ASN A 706 -23.59 -16.39 -0.97
N PRO A 707 -24.94 -16.33 -0.94
CA PRO A 707 -25.79 -17.09 -1.85
C PRO A 707 -25.52 -16.84 -3.34
N PHE A 708 -25.17 -15.62 -3.73
CA PHE A 708 -24.86 -15.28 -5.13
C PHE A 708 -23.58 -15.97 -5.60
N TRP A 709 -22.51 -15.92 -4.79
CA TRP A 709 -21.26 -16.65 -5.06
C TRP A 709 -21.52 -18.14 -5.24
N ASN A 710 -22.28 -18.74 -4.33
CA ASN A 710 -22.60 -20.17 -4.32
C ASN A 710 -23.46 -20.63 -5.50
N GLN A 711 -24.25 -19.73 -6.11
CA GLN A 711 -25.07 -20.00 -7.29
C GLN A 711 -24.31 -19.88 -8.63
N LEU A 712 -23.07 -19.39 -8.66
CA LEU A 712 -22.27 -19.32 -9.89
C LEU A 712 -21.97 -20.72 -10.44
N SER A 713 -22.57 -21.07 -11.57
CA SER A 713 -22.23 -22.30 -12.30
C SER A 713 -20.92 -22.11 -13.05
N VAL A 714 -19.95 -23.00 -12.83
CA VAL A 714 -18.63 -23.00 -13.48
C VAL A 714 -18.35 -24.37 -14.13
N PRO A 715 -17.65 -24.43 -15.28
CA PRO A 715 -17.26 -25.70 -15.87
C PRO A 715 -16.28 -26.48 -15.00
N SER A 716 -16.32 -27.81 -15.04
CA SER A 716 -15.37 -28.69 -14.33
C SER A 716 -14.10 -29.02 -15.14
N SER A 717 -13.81 -28.26 -16.20
CA SER A 717 -12.64 -28.48 -17.07
C SER A 717 -11.40 -27.80 -16.50
N SER A 718 -10.25 -28.46 -16.51
CA SER A 718 -8.96 -27.86 -16.12
C SER A 718 -8.42 -26.86 -17.16
N ILE A 719 -8.92 -26.93 -18.41
CA ILE A 719 -8.71 -25.94 -19.47
C ILE A 719 -9.89 -24.97 -19.50
N TYR A 720 -9.61 -23.66 -19.54
CA TYR A 720 -10.64 -22.64 -19.62
C TYR A 720 -11.29 -22.58 -21.01
N ALA A 721 -12.59 -22.29 -21.06
CA ALA A 721 -13.34 -22.15 -22.30
C ALA A 721 -13.55 -20.65 -22.60
N TRP A 722 -12.60 -20.05 -23.33
CA TRP A 722 -12.65 -18.64 -23.72
C TRP A 722 -13.91 -18.30 -24.53
N ASP A 723 -14.69 -17.31 -24.07
CA ASP A 723 -15.82 -16.76 -24.84
C ASP A 723 -15.31 -15.61 -25.72
N PRO A 724 -15.40 -15.70 -27.06
CA PRO A 724 -14.96 -14.64 -27.97
C PRO A 724 -15.81 -13.36 -27.89
N ASN A 725 -16.95 -13.38 -27.19
CA ASN A 725 -17.79 -12.21 -26.94
C ASN A 725 -17.51 -11.55 -25.58
N SER A 726 -16.62 -12.13 -24.75
CA SER A 726 -16.27 -11.57 -23.45
C SER A 726 -15.59 -10.23 -23.60
N THR A 727 -16.01 -9.25 -22.79
CA THR A 727 -15.30 -7.98 -22.61
C THR A 727 -14.47 -7.94 -21.33
N TYR A 728 -14.39 -9.04 -20.57
CA TYR A 728 -13.64 -9.16 -19.32
C TYR A 728 -12.51 -10.21 -19.38
N ILE A 729 -12.80 -11.41 -19.89
CA ILE A 729 -11.87 -12.56 -19.87
C ILE A 729 -11.47 -12.92 -21.30
N HIS A 730 -10.30 -12.47 -21.72
CA HIS A 730 -9.79 -12.64 -23.09
C HIS A 730 -8.45 -13.39 -23.07
N GLN A 731 -8.22 -14.31 -24.02
CA GLN A 731 -6.97 -15.05 -24.15
C GLN A 731 -5.83 -14.11 -24.58
N PRO A 732 -4.81 -13.82 -23.74
CA PRO A 732 -3.73 -12.92 -24.09
C PRO A 732 -2.85 -13.49 -25.22
N PRO A 733 -2.27 -12.64 -26.08
CA PRO A 733 -1.47 -13.08 -27.21
C PRO A 733 -0.05 -13.56 -26.84
N TYR A 734 0.30 -13.63 -25.55
CA TYR A 734 1.68 -13.78 -25.05
C TYR A 734 2.41 -15.02 -25.60
N PHE A 735 1.71 -16.15 -25.68
CA PHE A 735 2.28 -17.44 -26.10
C PHE A 735 2.03 -17.77 -27.58
N LYS A 736 1.46 -16.84 -28.36
CA LYS A 736 1.07 -17.08 -29.75
C LYS A 736 2.30 -17.35 -30.64
N GLY A 737 2.40 -18.59 -31.13
CA GLY A 737 3.54 -19.02 -31.94
C GLY A 737 4.80 -19.34 -31.14
N MET A 738 4.68 -19.57 -29.83
CA MET A 738 5.75 -20.06 -28.98
C MET A 738 6.24 -21.44 -29.46
N SER A 739 7.54 -21.69 -29.31
CA SER A 739 8.20 -22.97 -29.61
C SER A 739 8.91 -23.52 -28.38
N MET A 740 9.14 -24.84 -28.35
CA MET A 740 9.90 -25.52 -27.29
C MET A 740 11.32 -24.95 -27.11
N ASP A 741 11.95 -24.56 -28.21
CA ASP A 741 13.22 -23.84 -28.20
C ASP A 741 12.94 -22.32 -28.26
N PRO A 742 13.48 -21.52 -27.32
CA PRO A 742 13.29 -20.07 -27.34
C PRO A 742 14.05 -19.44 -28.52
N PRO A 743 13.52 -18.40 -29.19
CA PRO A 743 14.11 -17.81 -30.40
C PRO A 743 15.42 -17.04 -30.17
N GLY A 744 15.87 -16.94 -28.91
CA GLY A 744 17.06 -16.20 -28.51
C GLY A 744 16.85 -14.67 -28.44
N PRO A 745 17.82 -13.93 -27.87
CA PRO A 745 17.76 -12.48 -27.79
C PRO A 745 17.97 -11.83 -29.15
N HIS A 746 17.16 -10.82 -29.47
CA HIS A 746 17.31 -9.98 -30.66
C HIS A 746 17.54 -8.51 -30.28
N GLY A 747 18.30 -7.79 -31.09
CA GLY A 747 18.58 -6.37 -30.86
C GLY A 747 17.47 -5.46 -31.41
N VAL A 748 17.09 -4.44 -30.64
CA VAL A 748 16.18 -3.38 -31.09
C VAL A 748 16.96 -2.39 -31.97
N LYS A 749 16.38 -2.00 -33.12
CA LYS A 749 16.94 -1.02 -34.06
C LYS A 749 15.90 0.04 -34.40
N ASP A 750 16.36 1.27 -34.61
CA ASP A 750 15.56 2.39 -35.15
C ASP A 750 14.23 2.66 -34.42
N ALA A 751 14.22 2.42 -33.10
CA ALA A 751 13.03 2.60 -32.26
C ALA A 751 12.67 4.09 -32.06
N PHE A 752 11.37 4.39 -32.12
CA PHE A 752 10.83 5.70 -31.83
C PHE A 752 10.57 5.88 -30.33
N CYS A 753 10.79 7.10 -29.82
CA CYS A 753 10.34 7.49 -28.50
C CYS A 753 8.82 7.74 -28.54
N LEU A 754 8.03 6.84 -27.94
CA LEU A 754 6.57 6.94 -27.91
C LEU A 754 6.09 8.07 -26.98
N LEU A 755 6.69 8.18 -25.79
CA LEU A 755 6.38 9.19 -24.77
C LEU A 755 7.68 9.61 -24.06
N ASN A 756 7.76 10.88 -23.67
CA ASN A 756 8.87 11.45 -22.90
C ASN A 756 8.28 12.10 -21.63
N PHE A 757 8.66 11.58 -20.46
CA PHE A 757 8.05 11.90 -19.17
C PHE A 757 9.01 12.67 -18.24
N GLY A 758 8.44 13.32 -17.22
CA GLY A 758 9.19 13.85 -16.08
C GLY A 758 9.24 12.88 -14.90
N ASP A 759 9.57 13.40 -13.72
CA ASP A 759 9.67 12.63 -12.48
C ASP A 759 8.31 12.21 -11.90
N SER A 760 8.34 11.23 -10.98
CA SER A 760 7.18 10.81 -10.16
C SER A 760 5.95 10.28 -10.92
N ILE A 761 6.16 9.70 -12.11
CA ILE A 761 5.14 8.89 -12.79
C ILE A 761 4.80 7.67 -11.91
N THR A 762 3.56 7.58 -11.44
CA THR A 762 3.07 6.44 -10.65
C THR A 762 2.50 5.35 -11.56
N THR A 763 2.29 4.14 -11.03
CA THR A 763 1.59 3.07 -11.75
C THR A 763 0.18 3.47 -12.18
N ASP A 764 -0.57 4.25 -11.39
CA ASP A 764 -1.88 4.81 -11.79
C ASP A 764 -1.81 5.72 -13.05
N HIS A 765 -0.65 6.33 -13.36
CA HIS A 765 -0.47 7.08 -14.62
C HIS A 765 -0.15 6.18 -15.82
N ILE A 766 0.48 5.03 -15.58
CA ILE A 766 0.90 4.06 -16.60
C ILE A 766 -0.27 3.14 -16.96
N SER A 767 -1.00 2.68 -15.94
CA SER A 767 -2.17 1.81 -16.01
C SER A 767 -3.15 2.25 -14.91
N PRO A 768 -4.10 3.16 -15.21
CA PRO A 768 -5.11 3.58 -14.24
C PRO A 768 -6.01 2.40 -13.87
N ALA A 769 -6.46 2.31 -12.61
CA ALA A 769 -7.37 1.26 -12.15
C ALA A 769 -8.85 1.72 -12.02
N GLY A 770 -9.09 3.04 -12.02
CA GLY A 770 -10.39 3.65 -11.77
C GLY A 770 -11.31 3.73 -13.00
N SER A 771 -12.27 4.67 -12.96
CA SER A 771 -13.32 4.82 -13.97
C SER A 771 -12.81 5.07 -15.39
N ILE A 772 -13.42 4.41 -16.38
CA ILE A 772 -13.08 4.57 -17.80
C ILE A 772 -13.66 5.89 -18.34
N HIS A 773 -12.79 6.82 -18.74
CA HIS A 773 -13.24 8.10 -19.30
C HIS A 773 -13.95 7.93 -20.65
N LYS A 774 -15.10 8.60 -20.83
CA LYS A 774 -16.00 8.44 -22.00
C LYS A 774 -15.34 8.66 -23.37
N ASP A 775 -14.30 9.49 -23.44
CA ASP A 775 -13.63 9.85 -24.70
C ASP A 775 -12.35 9.02 -24.95
N SER A 776 -12.05 8.05 -24.08
CA SER A 776 -10.86 7.19 -24.15
C SER A 776 -10.95 6.12 -25.25
N PRO A 777 -9.82 5.53 -25.68
CA PRO A 777 -9.83 4.36 -26.57
C PRO A 777 -10.60 3.17 -26.01
N ALA A 778 -10.49 2.90 -24.70
CA ALA A 778 -11.21 1.80 -24.04
C ALA A 778 -12.73 2.01 -24.06
N ALA A 779 -13.20 3.24 -23.81
CA ALA A 779 -14.63 3.56 -23.94
C ALA A 779 -15.16 3.33 -25.37
N LYS A 780 -14.36 3.64 -26.39
CA LYS A 780 -14.73 3.37 -27.80
C LYS A 780 -14.84 1.88 -28.07
N TYR A 781 -13.82 1.11 -27.69
CA TYR A 781 -13.83 -0.35 -27.78
C TYR A 781 -15.07 -0.96 -27.10
N LEU A 782 -15.37 -0.56 -25.86
CA LEU A 782 -16.53 -1.05 -25.11
C LEU A 782 -17.86 -0.70 -25.78
N MET A 783 -18.02 0.53 -26.30
CA MET A 783 -19.23 0.93 -27.05
C MET A 783 -19.38 0.20 -28.39
N GLU A 784 -18.28 -0.08 -29.10
CA GLU A 784 -18.27 -0.89 -30.33
C GLU A 784 -18.71 -2.34 -30.06
N HIS A 785 -18.47 -2.85 -28.85
CA HIS A 785 -18.97 -4.15 -28.36
C HIS A 785 -20.33 -4.05 -27.64
N GLY A 786 -21.04 -2.91 -27.76
CA GLY A 786 -22.40 -2.72 -27.25
C GLY A 786 -22.52 -2.38 -25.76
N VAL A 787 -21.41 -2.28 -25.03
CA VAL A 787 -21.40 -1.93 -23.60
C VAL A 787 -21.76 -0.46 -23.43
N GLN A 788 -22.76 -0.17 -22.59
CA GLN A 788 -23.20 1.19 -22.31
C GLN A 788 -22.29 1.86 -21.27
N ARG A 789 -22.18 3.20 -21.30
CA ARG A 789 -21.28 3.96 -20.40
C ARG A 789 -21.44 3.62 -18.91
N ARG A 790 -22.67 3.40 -18.43
CA ARG A 790 -22.97 3.06 -17.02
C ARG A 790 -22.48 1.65 -16.63
N ASP A 791 -22.23 0.81 -17.63
CA ASP A 791 -21.88 -0.61 -17.55
C ASP A 791 -20.39 -0.82 -17.92
N PHE A 792 -19.60 0.26 -18.14
CA PHE A 792 -18.15 0.21 -18.40
C PHE A 792 -17.29 -0.34 -17.25
N ASN A 793 -17.81 -0.33 -16.01
CA ASN A 793 -17.07 -0.68 -14.79
C ASN A 793 -15.79 0.16 -14.62
N SER A 794 -14.66 -0.42 -14.24
CA SER A 794 -13.36 0.27 -14.08
C SER A 794 -12.27 -0.38 -14.92
N TYR A 795 -11.10 0.25 -15.04
CA TYR A 795 -9.95 -0.36 -15.73
C TYR A 795 -9.34 -1.55 -14.97
N GLY A 796 -9.53 -1.62 -13.65
CA GLY A 796 -9.03 -2.74 -12.83
C GLY A 796 -9.96 -3.97 -12.81
N SER A 797 -11.19 -3.84 -13.31
CA SER A 797 -12.16 -4.94 -13.39
C SER A 797 -12.07 -5.69 -14.71
#